data_AF-H6L678-F1
#
_entry.id   AF-H6L678-F1
#
_cell.length_a   1.000
_cell.length_b   1.000
_cell.length_c   1.000
_cell.angle_alpha   90.00
_cell.angle_beta   90.00
_cell.angle_gamma   90.00
#
_symmetry.space_group_name_H-M   'P 1'
#
loop_
_entity.id
_entity.type
_entity.pdbx_description
1 polymer ?
#
loop_
_entity_poly.entity_id
_entity_poly.type
_entity_poly.pdbx_seq_one_letter_code
_entity_poly.pdbx_strand_id
1 'polypeptide(L)'
;MSKTLRLGFIMGGGVSLGSFSSAALCESIKQLLVYAEYEDTAGQKRPYTRIEIDVLTGSSAGAISLGIMLRGLASPRDQYQFLGYNSYPHFRQELQQELLGQFGEAAYKMMGEQPEKFEDLLAIQGVQKLQEHIWAKEVNLGELLAQNKEKVKTQAGLLDRSYIDEMGHRYFGFPQQQPVVSQRRLLAPRVLFACTLSNLQALNLQGSQKGSPFGSALNDAEVYKSHAELRCFDLNFGEVKEEFFHHYPIPWRQFHLGPAYCYENKGQQKEMGSLLNMAYWQELSASCIASAAFPLAFEPVRLRRYRHELQDRWPEALAAEDSHIFTYVDGGMFNNEPIREAMRLGSYLDQLHKGGPDYDRLMLFVDPIVGEIKEDFQEGSTQVLGLQRSWLTGRAKWGARSPLARIGDKLPKLVSALLHESQQGEWRKIKAVVDRFEERKKLRQYQKLQYSGKQLPPQERQVLRQFIEEKLAQLRQGLYLPPAYLQLSQELSRILSEEQAFFADKLPWQDAQALWDSLYAYVEEQKIKAEEQAAWDLALSFLGLDLGLGLLAKEQKAKIVGIAPFDFYRSEKEPYGLLQLPGLGLSGFAGFASEAASRYEARYAAYCSFRILRELGYSSAPADLMQRPPAFSLAQFDQPLLNGVREALLQRFSQLVPSEYRRALPFLEGFLSDSLDRFIGQNIGPKRKCIHIELRLHLAKDTYCLRGYDEEGAYKKNQLNPKNWAGREYIITKVDYYPELQTWSGPNLGPDNRLWLDRIRLFNEQEFMPLPLPKIPEGHPAYLRAYPVFELDLRTETEIGVGRAISAEEWQLLPDPKSLDTPEY
;
A
#
# COMPACT_ATOMS: atom_id res chain seq x y z
N MET A 1 19.39 -16.62 -30.88
CA MET A 1 19.96 -15.36 -30.36
C MET A 1 19.84 -15.37 -28.84
N SER A 2 20.82 -14.84 -28.11
CA SER A 2 20.77 -14.70 -26.65
C SER A 2 19.80 -13.59 -26.25
N LYS A 3 18.94 -13.84 -25.27
CA LYS A 3 17.91 -12.90 -24.82
C LYS A 3 18.15 -12.45 -23.37
N THR A 4 17.78 -11.20 -23.07
CA THR A 4 17.81 -10.62 -21.71
C THR A 4 16.39 -10.55 -21.15
N LEU A 5 16.23 -10.81 -19.85
CA LEU A 5 14.97 -10.55 -19.14
C LEU A 5 15.10 -9.26 -18.34
N ARG A 6 14.32 -8.23 -18.69
CA ARG A 6 14.23 -6.97 -17.94
C ARG A 6 13.11 -7.04 -16.91
N LEU A 7 13.44 -6.68 -15.68
CA LEU A 7 12.53 -6.69 -14.54
C LEU A 7 12.21 -5.26 -14.12
N GLY A 8 10.91 -5.00 -13.96
CA GLY A 8 10.43 -3.84 -13.22
C GLY A 8 9.73 -4.28 -11.93
N PHE A 9 9.97 -3.59 -10.84
CA PHE A 9 9.34 -3.87 -9.55
C PHE A 9 8.37 -2.79 -9.15
N ILE A 10 7.22 -3.25 -8.68
CA ILE A 10 6.13 -2.43 -8.19
C ILE A 10 5.83 -2.91 -6.78
N MET A 11 6.08 -2.07 -5.79
CA MET A 11 5.92 -2.44 -4.40
C MET A 11 4.76 -1.68 -3.77
N GLY A 12 3.72 -2.43 -3.40
CA GLY A 12 2.64 -1.95 -2.57
C GLY A 12 3.15 -1.50 -1.20
N GLY A 13 2.54 -0.47 -0.64
CA GLY A 13 2.88 0.00 0.69
C GLY A 13 2.14 -0.72 1.81
N GLY A 14 2.84 -0.94 2.91
CA GLY A 14 2.28 -1.41 4.16
C GLY A 14 3.27 -1.14 5.28
N VAL A 15 2.88 -0.33 6.26
CA VAL A 15 3.73 0.26 7.32
C VAL A 15 4.62 -0.79 8.02
N SER A 16 4.20 -2.05 8.01
CA SER A 16 4.71 -3.16 8.80
C SER A 16 5.16 -4.41 8.03
N LEU A 17 5.19 -4.36 6.69
CA LEU A 17 5.35 -5.56 5.83
C LEU A 17 6.57 -5.51 4.91
N GLY A 18 7.61 -4.80 5.33
CA GLY A 18 8.91 -4.75 4.66
C GLY A 18 9.57 -6.14 4.55
N SER A 19 9.40 -6.98 5.57
CA SER A 19 9.79 -8.41 5.63
C SER A 19 9.21 -9.24 4.47
N PHE A 20 7.89 -9.18 4.26
CA PHE A 20 7.21 -9.87 3.17
C PHE A 20 7.68 -9.32 1.82
N SER A 21 7.60 -8.00 1.68
CA SER A 21 7.95 -7.27 0.46
C SER A 21 9.37 -7.58 -0.03
N SER A 22 10.34 -7.53 0.88
CA SER A 22 11.75 -7.76 0.58
C SER A 22 12.06 -9.20 0.19
N ALA A 23 11.50 -10.18 0.92
CA ALA A 23 11.74 -11.58 0.64
C ALA A 23 11.05 -12.04 -0.65
N ALA A 24 9.83 -11.57 -0.94
CA ALA A 24 9.17 -11.83 -2.21
C ALA A 24 9.98 -11.30 -3.40
N LEU A 25 10.46 -10.06 -3.28
CA LEU A 25 11.33 -9.40 -4.25
C LEU A 25 12.61 -10.20 -4.53
N CYS A 26 13.38 -10.51 -3.50
CA CYS A 26 14.65 -11.22 -3.64
C CYS A 26 14.46 -12.66 -4.14
N GLU A 27 13.48 -13.39 -3.61
CA GLU A 27 13.22 -14.77 -4.02
C GLU A 27 12.76 -14.83 -5.49
N SER A 28 11.92 -13.90 -5.93
CA SER A 28 11.50 -13.82 -7.34
C SER A 28 12.70 -13.70 -8.29
N ILE A 29 13.66 -12.84 -7.98
CA ILE A 29 14.87 -12.66 -8.78
C ILE A 29 15.71 -13.93 -8.79
N LYS A 30 15.92 -14.58 -7.63
CA LYS A 30 16.67 -15.84 -7.56
C LYS A 30 16.02 -16.94 -8.40
N GLN A 31 14.70 -17.11 -8.29
CA GLN A 31 13.94 -18.08 -9.09
C GLN A 31 14.09 -17.82 -10.58
N LEU A 32 13.98 -16.55 -11.00
CA LEU A 32 14.14 -16.18 -12.42
C LEU A 32 15.58 -16.37 -12.90
N LEU A 33 16.59 -16.06 -12.08
CA LEU A 33 17.99 -16.30 -12.43
C LEU A 33 18.24 -17.80 -12.68
N VAL A 34 17.72 -18.67 -11.83
CA VAL A 34 18.01 -20.10 -11.93
C VAL A 34 17.15 -20.79 -12.98
N TYR A 35 15.87 -20.43 -13.11
CA TYR A 35 14.88 -21.24 -13.83
C TYR A 35 14.07 -20.50 -14.90
N ALA A 36 14.30 -19.21 -15.15
CA ALA A 36 13.58 -18.53 -16.23
C ALA A 36 14.10 -18.93 -17.61
N GLU A 37 13.15 -19.26 -18.49
CA GLU A 37 13.39 -19.64 -19.87
C GLU A 37 12.48 -18.83 -20.81
N TYR A 38 12.92 -18.66 -22.05
CA TYR A 38 12.11 -18.13 -23.15
C TYR A 38 12.01 -19.17 -24.26
N GLU A 39 10.95 -19.08 -25.04
CA GLU A 39 10.76 -19.89 -26.24
C GLU A 39 11.40 -19.17 -27.43
N ASP A 40 12.32 -19.84 -28.13
CA ASP A 40 12.95 -19.30 -29.33
C ASP A 40 12.02 -19.44 -30.56
N THR A 41 12.45 -18.91 -31.71
CA THR A 41 11.68 -18.97 -32.97
C THR A 41 11.42 -20.39 -33.49
N ALA A 42 12.13 -21.39 -32.96
CA ALA A 42 11.97 -22.81 -33.28
C ALA A 42 11.12 -23.56 -32.23
N GLY A 43 10.54 -22.86 -31.25
CA GLY A 43 9.74 -23.46 -30.17
C GLY A 43 10.58 -24.12 -29.06
N GLN A 44 11.90 -23.93 -29.04
CA GLN A 44 12.76 -24.51 -28.02
C GLN A 44 12.90 -23.58 -26.82
N LYS A 45 12.76 -24.14 -25.61
CA LYS A 45 13.02 -23.40 -24.38
C LYS A 45 14.52 -23.20 -24.19
N ARG A 46 14.92 -21.94 -23.95
CA ARG A 46 16.31 -21.55 -23.68
C ARG A 46 16.37 -20.67 -22.44
N PRO A 47 17.41 -20.79 -21.61
CA PRO A 47 17.57 -19.92 -20.46
C PRO A 47 17.90 -18.49 -20.90
N TYR A 48 17.39 -17.50 -20.16
CA TYR A 48 17.83 -16.12 -20.35
C TYR A 48 19.32 -15.98 -20.00
N THR A 49 20.03 -15.24 -20.84
CA THR A 49 21.48 -15.03 -20.68
C THR A 49 21.81 -13.99 -19.62
N ARG A 50 20.93 -13.00 -19.44
CA ARG A 50 21.06 -11.93 -18.45
C ARG A 50 19.70 -11.59 -17.87
N ILE A 51 19.70 -11.11 -16.63
CA ILE A 51 18.56 -10.50 -15.98
C ILE A 51 18.97 -9.10 -15.56
N GLU A 52 18.18 -8.11 -15.94
CA GLU A 52 18.45 -6.70 -15.67
C GLU A 52 17.26 -6.04 -14.98
N ILE A 53 17.51 -5.22 -13.96
CA ILE A 53 16.50 -4.47 -13.23
C ILE A 53 16.63 -3.01 -13.62
N ASP A 54 15.57 -2.43 -14.17
CA ASP A 54 15.61 -1.08 -14.75
C ASP A 54 14.48 -0.15 -14.27
N VAL A 55 13.42 -0.70 -13.66
CA VAL A 55 12.31 0.08 -13.10
C VAL A 55 12.05 -0.35 -11.66
N LEU A 56 12.00 0.62 -10.75
CA LEU A 56 11.73 0.43 -9.34
C LEU A 56 10.71 1.48 -8.91
N THR A 57 9.50 1.06 -8.51
CA THR A 57 8.48 1.98 -8.00
C THR A 57 7.90 1.45 -6.70
N GLY A 58 7.87 2.27 -5.66
CA GLY A 58 7.37 1.83 -4.35
C GLY A 58 6.58 2.90 -3.60
N SER A 59 5.78 2.42 -2.66
CA SER A 59 5.08 3.20 -1.64
C SER A 59 5.47 2.69 -0.25
N SER A 60 5.51 3.56 0.76
CA SER A 60 5.74 3.20 2.16
C SER A 60 6.98 2.29 2.36
N ALA A 61 6.88 1.24 3.18
CA ALA A 61 7.94 0.26 3.39
C ALA A 61 8.44 -0.38 2.06
N GLY A 62 7.59 -0.47 1.04
CA GLY A 62 7.96 -0.92 -0.30
C GLY A 62 9.04 -0.02 -0.94
N ALA A 63 8.91 1.30 -0.81
CA ALA A 63 9.92 2.25 -1.31
C ALA A 63 11.28 2.11 -0.59
N ILE A 64 11.25 1.87 0.73
CA ILE A 64 12.45 1.61 1.53
C ILE A 64 13.12 0.31 1.08
N SER A 65 12.37 -0.80 0.96
CA SER A 65 12.90 -2.09 0.51
C SER A 65 13.54 -2.01 -0.88
N LEU A 66 12.90 -1.32 -1.83
CA LEU A 66 13.50 -1.08 -3.15
C LEU A 66 14.76 -0.21 -3.08
N GLY A 67 14.78 0.80 -2.20
CA GLY A 67 15.95 1.66 -2.01
C GLY A 67 17.15 0.89 -1.44
N ILE A 68 16.91 0.03 -0.44
CA ILE A 68 17.92 -0.86 0.14
C ILE A 68 18.44 -1.84 -0.93
N MET A 69 17.55 -2.46 -1.71
CA MET A 69 17.95 -3.33 -2.81
C MET A 69 18.78 -2.58 -3.86
N LEU A 70 18.32 -1.42 -4.32
CA LEU A 70 19.02 -0.60 -5.31
C LEU A 70 20.44 -0.30 -4.83
N ARG A 71 20.59 0.16 -3.58
CA ARG A 71 21.90 0.43 -3.00
C ARG A 71 22.73 -0.84 -2.89
N GLY A 72 22.13 -1.93 -2.40
CA GLY A 72 22.81 -3.21 -2.21
C GLY A 72 23.31 -3.81 -3.53
N LEU A 73 22.57 -3.63 -4.63
CA LEU A 73 22.95 -4.08 -5.96
C LEU A 73 23.92 -3.13 -6.67
N ALA A 74 23.94 -1.84 -6.30
CA ALA A 74 24.92 -0.88 -6.79
C ALA A 74 26.32 -1.18 -6.25
N SER A 75 26.45 -1.62 -4.99
CA SER A 75 27.71 -2.07 -4.37
C SER A 75 27.51 -3.34 -3.54
N PRO A 76 27.41 -4.52 -4.20
CA PRO A 76 27.10 -5.78 -3.52
C PRO A 76 28.20 -6.24 -2.56
N ARG A 77 29.44 -5.81 -2.80
CA ARG A 77 30.57 -6.18 -1.96
C ARG A 77 30.64 -5.41 -0.65
N ASP A 78 29.87 -4.36 -0.45
CA ASP A 78 29.90 -3.62 0.83
C ASP A 78 29.02 -4.29 1.90
N GLN A 79 28.12 -5.19 1.49
CA GLN A 79 27.09 -5.77 2.35
C GLN A 79 27.66 -6.54 3.56
N TYR A 80 28.83 -7.17 3.42
CA TYR A 80 29.48 -7.91 4.50
C TYR A 80 29.74 -7.04 5.73
N GLN A 81 30.05 -5.75 5.53
CA GLN A 81 30.37 -4.84 6.63
C GLN A 81 29.15 -4.52 7.48
N PHE A 82 27.99 -4.32 6.83
CA PHE A 82 26.74 -4.06 7.54
C PHE A 82 26.24 -5.27 8.31
N LEU A 83 26.51 -6.46 7.77
CA LEU A 83 26.11 -7.73 8.36
C LEU A 83 27.10 -8.27 9.40
N GLY A 84 28.13 -7.49 9.76
CA GLY A 84 29.09 -7.84 10.82
C GLY A 84 30.14 -8.89 10.44
N TYR A 85 30.36 -9.13 9.15
CA TYR A 85 31.39 -10.04 8.68
C TYR A 85 32.76 -9.36 8.67
N ASN A 86 33.81 -10.13 8.94
CA ASN A 86 35.19 -9.63 8.93
C ASN A 86 35.73 -9.38 7.51
N SER A 87 35.23 -10.08 6.50
CA SER A 87 35.70 -9.95 5.11
C SER A 87 34.67 -10.41 4.09
N TYR A 88 34.73 -9.84 2.89
CA TYR A 88 33.88 -10.26 1.76
C TYR A 88 34.07 -11.73 1.36
N PRO A 89 35.29 -12.31 1.31
CA PRO A 89 35.45 -13.73 0.98
C PRO A 89 34.71 -14.66 1.94
N HIS A 90 34.71 -14.36 3.24
CA HIS A 90 33.98 -15.16 4.24
C HIS A 90 32.47 -15.06 4.02
N PHE A 91 31.95 -13.84 3.83
CA PHE A 91 30.55 -13.60 3.51
C PHE A 91 30.12 -14.33 2.22
N ARG A 92 30.91 -14.19 1.13
CA ARG A 92 30.65 -14.85 -0.15
C ARG A 92 30.59 -16.38 -0.02
N GLN A 93 31.45 -16.98 0.81
CA GLN A 93 31.44 -18.42 1.05
C GLN A 93 30.15 -18.88 1.71
N GLU A 94 29.64 -18.13 2.69
CA GLU A 94 28.37 -18.44 3.35
C GLU A 94 27.18 -18.31 2.38
N LEU A 95 27.12 -17.21 1.61
CA LEU A 95 26.10 -17.03 0.57
C LEU A 95 26.10 -18.19 -0.43
N GLN A 96 27.29 -18.62 -0.85
CA GLN A 96 27.44 -19.76 -1.75
C GLN A 96 26.90 -21.05 -1.12
N GLN A 97 27.21 -21.33 0.15
CA GLN A 97 26.70 -22.51 0.85
C GLN A 97 25.17 -22.50 0.94
N GLU A 98 24.57 -21.36 1.27
CA GLU A 98 23.10 -21.21 1.32
C GLU A 98 22.44 -21.45 -0.03
N LEU A 99 23.00 -20.87 -1.11
CA LEU A 99 22.47 -21.03 -2.46
C LEU A 99 22.60 -22.47 -2.98
N LEU A 100 23.72 -23.14 -2.68
CA LEU A 100 23.90 -24.54 -3.01
C LEU A 100 22.95 -25.44 -2.20
N GLY A 101 22.67 -25.08 -0.95
CA GLY A 101 21.66 -25.75 -0.12
C GLY A 101 20.24 -25.57 -0.66
N GLN A 102 19.90 -24.37 -1.16
CA GLN A 102 18.57 -24.06 -1.69
C GLN A 102 18.34 -24.66 -3.08
N PHE A 103 19.27 -24.46 -4.02
CA PHE A 103 19.07 -24.78 -5.45
C PHE A 103 19.80 -26.05 -5.92
N GLY A 104 20.62 -26.67 -5.06
CA GLY A 104 21.27 -27.96 -5.32
C GLY A 104 22.05 -27.98 -6.64
N GLU A 105 21.79 -28.99 -7.46
CA GLU A 105 22.46 -29.22 -8.74
C GLU A 105 22.36 -28.02 -9.70
N ALA A 106 21.23 -27.30 -9.69
CA ALA A 106 21.03 -26.15 -10.57
C ALA A 106 22.02 -25.01 -10.28
N ALA A 107 22.29 -24.73 -8.99
CA ALA A 107 23.29 -23.75 -8.60
C ALA A 107 24.72 -24.22 -8.90
N TYR A 108 25.03 -25.51 -8.68
CA TYR A 108 26.33 -26.08 -9.05
C TYR A 108 26.61 -25.95 -10.55
N LYS A 109 25.61 -26.28 -11.38
CA LYS A 109 25.70 -26.17 -12.84
C LYS A 109 25.90 -24.71 -13.27
N MET A 110 25.12 -23.78 -12.69
CA MET A 110 25.26 -22.35 -12.97
C MET A 110 26.66 -21.83 -12.60
N MET A 111 27.20 -22.26 -11.45
CA MET A 111 28.54 -21.85 -11.00
C MET A 111 29.64 -22.26 -12.00
N GLY A 112 29.51 -23.43 -12.65
CA GLY A 112 30.46 -23.90 -13.67
C GLY A 112 30.24 -23.32 -15.06
N GLU A 113 28.98 -23.28 -15.52
CA GLU A 113 28.63 -22.93 -16.91
C GLU A 113 28.35 -21.44 -17.11
N GLN A 114 27.89 -20.73 -16.07
CA GLN A 114 27.44 -19.33 -16.11
C GLN A 114 27.93 -18.54 -14.88
N PRO A 115 29.26 -18.41 -14.67
CA PRO A 115 29.84 -17.84 -13.45
C PRO A 115 29.39 -16.41 -13.17
N GLU A 116 29.20 -15.57 -14.20
CA GLU A 116 28.70 -14.20 -14.02
C GLU A 116 27.25 -14.19 -13.48
N LYS A 117 26.40 -15.10 -13.95
CA LYS A 117 25.02 -15.23 -13.47
C LYS A 117 24.97 -15.77 -12.04
N PHE A 118 25.96 -16.59 -11.67
CA PHE A 118 26.14 -17.04 -10.30
C PHE A 118 26.58 -15.90 -9.36
N GLU A 119 27.42 -14.97 -9.83
CA GLU A 119 27.74 -13.75 -9.07
C GLU A 119 26.52 -12.82 -8.91
N ASP A 120 25.64 -12.74 -9.92
CA ASP A 120 24.35 -12.06 -9.77
C ASP A 120 23.45 -12.75 -8.72
N LEU A 121 23.46 -14.08 -8.67
CA LEU A 121 22.72 -14.86 -7.66
C LEU A 121 23.27 -14.63 -6.24
N LEU A 122 24.59 -14.54 -6.08
CA LEU A 122 25.25 -14.18 -4.82
C LEU A 122 24.87 -12.75 -4.40
N ALA A 123 24.88 -11.80 -5.32
CA ALA A 123 24.55 -10.40 -5.05
C ALA A 123 23.13 -10.26 -4.48
N ILE A 124 22.14 -10.93 -5.07
CA ILE A 124 20.76 -10.86 -4.59
C ILE A 124 20.54 -11.65 -3.29
N GLN A 125 21.24 -12.77 -3.07
CA GLN A 125 21.22 -13.47 -1.78
C GLN A 125 21.79 -12.59 -0.66
N GLY A 126 22.84 -11.83 -0.95
CA GLY A 126 23.36 -10.84 -0.01
C GLY A 126 22.32 -9.77 0.33
N VAL A 127 21.63 -9.22 -0.69
CA VAL A 127 20.55 -8.24 -0.47
C VAL A 127 19.44 -8.84 0.38
N GLN A 128 19.08 -10.11 0.16
CA GLN A 128 18.09 -10.80 0.97
C GLN A 128 18.51 -10.87 2.44
N LYS A 129 19.77 -11.24 2.73
CA LYS A 129 20.31 -11.22 4.09
C LYS A 129 20.30 -9.83 4.71
N LEU A 130 20.67 -8.81 3.93
CA LEU A 130 20.66 -7.42 4.38
C LEU A 130 19.24 -6.98 4.76
N GLN A 131 18.27 -7.26 3.91
CA GLN A 131 16.87 -6.92 4.18
C GLN A 131 16.29 -7.75 5.34
N GLU A 132 16.65 -9.02 5.48
CA GLU A 132 16.26 -9.83 6.65
C GLU A 132 16.86 -9.26 7.94
N HIS A 133 18.14 -8.84 7.93
CA HIS A 133 18.77 -8.22 9.08
C HIS A 133 18.05 -6.92 9.49
N ILE A 134 17.78 -6.04 8.51
CA ILE A 134 17.09 -4.77 8.73
C ILE A 134 15.67 -5.01 9.23
N TRP A 135 14.84 -5.71 8.45
CA TRP A 135 13.40 -5.82 8.72
C TRP A 135 13.05 -6.81 9.82
N ALA A 136 13.80 -7.89 10.01
CA ALA A 136 13.44 -8.92 10.98
C ALA A 136 14.21 -8.83 12.29
N LYS A 137 15.37 -8.16 12.35
CA LYS A 137 16.22 -8.10 13.55
C LYS A 137 16.39 -6.69 14.10
N GLU A 138 16.72 -5.73 13.24
CA GLU A 138 17.12 -4.40 13.71
C GLU A 138 15.93 -3.45 13.90
N VAL A 139 14.94 -3.48 13.00
CA VAL A 139 13.69 -2.76 13.20
C VAL A 139 12.87 -3.51 14.25
N ASN A 140 12.97 -3.06 15.51
CA ASN A 140 12.25 -3.65 16.64
C ASN A 140 11.68 -2.56 17.56
N LEU A 141 10.70 -2.95 18.37
CA LEU A 141 9.87 -2.01 19.13
C LEU A 141 10.68 -1.41 20.28
N GLY A 142 11.59 -2.21 20.85
CA GLY A 142 12.49 -1.76 21.91
C GLY A 142 13.28 -0.53 21.44
N GLU A 143 13.97 -0.62 20.32
CA GLU A 143 14.74 0.51 19.78
C GLU A 143 13.84 1.69 19.37
N LEU A 144 12.68 1.41 18.76
CA LEU A 144 11.72 2.45 18.36
C LEU A 144 11.02 3.15 19.53
N LEU A 145 11.01 2.55 20.73
CA LEU A 145 10.37 3.12 21.93
C LEU A 145 11.36 3.57 23.02
N ALA A 146 12.57 3.01 23.10
CA ALA A 146 13.36 3.01 24.34
C ALA A 146 14.57 3.97 24.37
N GLN A 147 14.97 4.61 23.28
CA GLN A 147 16.27 5.29 23.28
C GLN A 147 16.31 6.58 24.13
N ASN A 148 15.20 7.28 24.37
CA ASN A 148 15.19 8.38 25.32
C ASN A 148 13.78 8.87 25.71
N LYS A 149 13.30 8.53 26.92
CA LYS A 149 12.01 9.05 27.44
C LYS A 149 11.94 10.59 27.45
N GLU A 150 13.08 11.28 27.47
CA GLU A 150 13.16 12.74 27.35
C GLU A 150 12.96 13.24 25.91
N LYS A 151 13.53 12.57 24.90
CA LYS A 151 13.33 12.93 23.47
C LYS A 151 11.88 12.70 23.01
N VAL A 152 11.23 11.65 23.52
CA VAL A 152 9.81 11.36 23.23
C VAL A 152 8.89 12.51 23.68
N LYS A 153 9.26 13.31 24.69
CA LYS A 153 8.48 14.49 25.12
C LYS A 153 8.49 15.62 24.09
N THR A 154 9.51 15.69 23.23
CA THR A 154 9.68 16.76 22.22
C THR A 154 9.29 16.33 20.80
N GLN A 155 8.99 15.05 20.59
CA GLN A 155 8.68 14.48 19.29
C GLN A 155 7.17 14.51 18.98
N ALA A 156 6.79 14.68 17.72
CA ALA A 156 5.43 14.69 17.18
C ALA A 156 4.86 13.28 16.87
N GLY A 157 5.71 12.26 16.69
CA GLY A 157 5.34 10.86 16.42
C GLY A 157 5.26 9.97 17.68
N LEU A 158 4.74 8.74 17.51
CA LEU A 158 4.69 7.68 18.52
C LEU A 158 6.03 6.94 18.68
N LEU A 159 6.75 6.76 17.57
CA LEU A 159 7.99 6.00 17.48
C LEU A 159 9.17 6.93 17.24
N ASP A 160 10.34 6.60 17.77
CA ASP A 160 11.56 7.39 17.59
C ASP A 160 11.99 7.37 16.12
N ARG A 161 11.86 8.52 15.46
CA ARG A 161 12.27 8.68 14.07
C ARG A 161 13.78 8.77 13.92
N SER A 162 14.49 9.28 14.93
CA SER A 162 15.95 9.44 14.84
C SER A 162 16.65 8.10 14.62
N TYR A 163 16.10 7.02 15.17
CA TYR A 163 16.55 5.65 14.89
C TYR A 163 16.40 5.26 13.41
N ILE A 164 15.24 5.55 12.79
CA ILE A 164 15.02 5.30 11.37
C ILE A 164 15.95 6.17 10.50
N ASP A 165 16.16 7.42 10.86
CA ASP A 165 17.08 8.32 10.16
C ASP A 165 18.53 7.77 10.26
N GLU A 166 18.97 7.30 11.43
CA GLU A 166 20.29 6.67 11.62
C GLU A 166 20.46 5.39 10.80
N MET A 167 19.43 4.54 10.76
CA MET A 167 19.41 3.36 9.89
C MET A 167 19.49 3.76 8.41
N GLY A 168 18.76 4.80 7.99
CA GLY A 168 18.84 5.36 6.66
C GLY A 168 20.27 5.79 6.30
N HIS A 169 20.92 6.56 7.16
CA HIS A 169 22.32 6.97 6.97
C HIS A 169 23.28 5.79 6.88
N ARG A 170 23.08 4.77 7.71
CA ARG A 170 23.94 3.58 7.75
C ARG A 170 23.76 2.71 6.51
N TYR A 171 22.52 2.33 6.19
CA TYR A 171 22.24 1.33 5.17
C TYR A 171 22.17 1.87 3.75
N PHE A 172 21.89 3.16 3.56
CA PHE A 172 22.05 3.82 2.26
C PHE A 172 23.45 4.43 2.08
N GLY A 173 24.23 4.49 3.17
CA GLY A 173 25.61 4.95 3.17
C GLY A 173 26.56 4.02 2.42
N PHE A 174 27.73 4.53 2.02
CA PHE A 174 28.85 3.71 1.53
C PHE A 174 29.94 3.71 2.60
N PRO A 175 30.58 2.56 2.90
CA PRO A 175 31.60 2.53 3.94
C PRO A 175 32.88 3.28 3.58
N GLN A 176 33.15 3.40 2.27
CA GLN A 176 34.25 4.19 1.75
C GLN A 176 33.85 5.65 1.56
N GLN A 177 34.82 6.56 1.54
CA GLN A 177 34.60 7.98 1.32
C GLN A 177 33.93 8.30 -0.03
N GLN A 178 34.06 7.39 -1.02
CA GLN A 178 33.38 7.49 -2.30
C GLN A 178 32.59 6.20 -2.61
N PRO A 179 31.36 6.31 -3.15
CA PRO A 179 30.58 5.19 -3.65
C PRO A 179 31.33 4.35 -4.70
N VAL A 180 31.38 3.03 -4.51
CA VAL A 180 31.93 2.09 -5.49
C VAL A 180 30.78 1.43 -6.25
N VAL A 181 30.28 2.11 -7.28
CA VAL A 181 29.12 1.64 -8.08
C VAL A 181 29.51 0.95 -9.40
N SER A 182 30.81 0.90 -9.71
CA SER A 182 31.35 0.24 -10.91
C SER A 182 31.21 -1.29 -10.88
N GLN A 183 31.02 -1.86 -9.69
CA GLN A 183 30.85 -3.31 -9.47
C GLN A 183 29.37 -3.72 -9.35
N ARG A 184 28.46 -2.87 -9.85
CA ARG A 184 27.02 -3.15 -9.83
C ARG A 184 26.70 -4.53 -10.42
N ARG A 185 25.70 -5.19 -9.85
CA ARG A 185 25.15 -6.48 -10.32
C ARG A 185 23.65 -6.36 -10.50
N LEU A 186 23.07 -7.09 -11.43
CA LEU A 186 21.63 -7.10 -11.79
C LEU A 186 21.00 -5.77 -12.24
N LEU A 187 21.50 -4.60 -11.85
CA LEU A 187 20.96 -3.31 -12.31
C LEU A 187 21.27 -3.12 -13.80
N ALA A 188 20.33 -2.57 -14.57
CA ALA A 188 20.60 -2.13 -15.93
C ALA A 188 21.58 -0.94 -15.95
N PRO A 189 22.20 -0.60 -17.11
CA PRO A 189 23.01 0.60 -17.23
C PRO A 189 22.27 1.89 -16.84
N ARG A 190 20.94 1.92 -17.01
CA ARG A 190 20.08 3.02 -16.57
C ARG A 190 18.92 2.45 -15.77
N VAL A 191 18.67 2.99 -14.58
CA VAL A 191 17.62 2.56 -13.66
C VAL A 191 16.75 3.75 -13.30
N LEU A 192 15.43 3.58 -13.39
CA LEU A 192 14.45 4.57 -12.95
C LEU A 192 13.87 4.13 -11.62
N PHE A 193 14.07 4.94 -10.60
CA PHE A 193 13.52 4.73 -9.26
C PHE A 193 12.47 5.79 -8.96
N ALA A 194 11.27 5.40 -8.53
CA ALA A 194 10.24 6.34 -8.12
C ALA A 194 9.59 5.95 -6.80
N CYS A 195 9.25 6.95 -5.99
CA CYS A 195 8.52 6.77 -4.74
C CYS A 195 7.31 7.69 -4.68
N THR A 196 6.21 7.18 -4.14
CA THR A 196 5.01 7.97 -3.87
C THR A 196 5.21 8.79 -2.61
N LEU A 197 4.74 10.03 -2.62
CA LEU A 197 4.87 10.98 -1.51
C LEU A 197 3.54 11.69 -1.28
N SER A 198 3.25 12.03 -0.03
CA SER A 198 2.08 12.80 0.35
C SER A 198 2.52 14.14 0.93
N ASN A 199 2.28 15.23 0.21
CA ASN A 199 2.68 16.57 0.65
C ASN A 199 1.63 17.16 1.60
N LEU A 200 2.04 17.65 2.77
CA LEU A 200 1.13 18.31 3.71
C LEU A 200 0.76 19.74 3.27
N GLN A 201 1.57 20.36 2.41
CA GLN A 201 1.25 21.61 1.75
C GLN A 201 0.68 21.31 0.36
N ALA A 202 -0.64 21.49 0.18
CA ALA A 202 -1.30 21.25 -1.10
C ALA A 202 -0.60 22.04 -2.23
N LEU A 203 -0.28 21.37 -3.33
CA LEU A 203 0.29 22.02 -4.50
C LEU A 203 -0.80 22.56 -5.42
N ASN A 204 -0.49 23.64 -6.15
CA ASN A 204 -1.39 24.21 -7.14
C ASN A 204 -1.69 23.18 -8.23
N LEU A 205 -2.97 22.85 -8.43
CA LEU A 205 -3.46 22.14 -9.61
C LEU A 205 -3.87 23.17 -10.65
N GLN A 206 -2.92 23.73 -11.40
CA GLN A 206 -3.28 24.51 -12.58
C GLN A 206 -3.80 23.55 -13.67
N GLY A 207 -5.13 23.51 -13.83
CA GLY A 207 -5.78 22.74 -14.91
C GLY A 207 -7.23 22.31 -14.72
N SER A 208 -7.86 22.48 -13.54
CA SER A 208 -9.24 22.01 -13.32
C SER A 208 -10.33 23.08 -13.44
N GLN A 209 -10.05 24.29 -13.91
CA GLN A 209 -11.11 25.28 -14.10
C GLN A 209 -11.43 25.53 -15.56
N LYS A 210 -12.48 24.84 -16.02
CA LYS A 210 -13.70 25.37 -16.68
C LYS A 210 -14.28 24.32 -17.64
N GLY A 211 -15.45 23.77 -17.33
CA GLY A 211 -16.19 23.04 -18.37
C GLY A 211 -17.35 22.14 -17.97
N SER A 212 -17.58 21.84 -16.69
CA SER A 212 -18.73 21.02 -16.29
C SER A 212 -19.55 21.70 -15.21
N PRO A 213 -20.88 21.91 -15.39
CA PRO A 213 -21.78 22.37 -14.32
C PRO A 213 -21.86 21.38 -13.14
N PHE A 214 -21.24 20.20 -13.26
CA PHE A 214 -21.13 19.20 -12.19
C PHE A 214 -19.74 19.16 -11.53
N GLY A 215 -18.75 19.94 -12.00
CA GLY A 215 -17.38 19.93 -11.47
C GLY A 215 -17.28 20.38 -10.01
N SER A 216 -18.16 21.28 -9.58
CA SER A 216 -18.26 21.72 -8.18
C SER A 216 -18.72 20.61 -7.22
N ALA A 217 -19.34 19.54 -7.73
CA ALA A 217 -19.74 18.37 -6.94
C ALA A 217 -18.62 17.32 -6.80
N LEU A 218 -17.47 17.53 -7.46
CA LEU A 218 -16.32 16.61 -7.48
C LEU A 218 -15.10 17.15 -6.71
N ASN A 219 -15.31 18.12 -5.83
CA ASN A 219 -14.25 18.84 -5.10
C ASN A 219 -13.27 17.88 -4.39
N ASP A 220 -13.76 16.79 -3.80
CA ASP A 220 -12.96 15.80 -3.08
C ASP A 220 -11.92 15.07 -3.97
N ALA A 221 -12.26 14.81 -5.24
CA ALA A 221 -11.36 14.16 -6.19
C ALA A 221 -10.23 15.08 -6.67
N GLU A 222 -10.42 16.40 -6.61
CA GLU A 222 -9.40 17.40 -6.92
C GLU A 222 -8.49 17.67 -5.72
N VAL A 223 -9.04 17.72 -4.50
CA VAL A 223 -8.24 17.84 -3.26
C VAL A 223 -7.29 16.64 -3.12
N TYR A 224 -7.75 15.41 -3.38
CA TYR A 224 -6.92 14.20 -3.36
C TYR A 224 -5.67 14.30 -4.27
N LYS A 225 -5.82 14.88 -5.48
CA LYS A 225 -4.70 15.03 -6.43
C LYS A 225 -3.69 16.11 -6.03
N SER A 226 -4.09 17.07 -5.20
CA SER A 226 -3.23 18.19 -4.81
C SER A 226 -2.14 17.78 -3.81
N HIS A 227 -2.40 16.74 -3.01
CA HIS A 227 -1.49 16.19 -2.00
C HIS A 227 -0.68 14.99 -2.49
N ALA A 228 -1.17 14.26 -3.49
CA ALA A 228 -0.45 13.15 -4.09
C ALA A 228 0.73 13.62 -4.97
N GLU A 229 1.90 13.05 -4.72
CA GLU A 229 3.12 13.33 -5.46
C GLU A 229 3.88 12.05 -5.80
N LEU A 230 4.72 12.16 -6.84
CA LEU A 230 5.68 11.16 -7.25
C LEU A 230 7.03 11.84 -7.39
N ARG A 231 8.08 11.30 -6.76
CA ARG A 231 9.45 11.75 -6.99
C ARG A 231 10.22 10.66 -7.72
N CYS A 232 10.79 11.03 -8.87
CA CYS A 232 11.54 10.13 -9.73
C CYS A 232 13.03 10.47 -9.77
N PHE A 233 13.84 9.43 -9.70
CA PHE A 233 15.28 9.43 -9.79
C PHE A 233 15.71 8.62 -11.02
N ASP A 234 16.53 9.23 -11.86
CA ASP A 234 17.09 8.65 -13.08
C ASP A 234 18.58 8.38 -12.86
N LEU A 235 18.93 7.11 -12.69
CA LEU A 235 20.26 6.67 -12.30
C LEU A 235 20.96 6.05 -13.51
N ASN A 236 21.93 6.76 -14.07
CA ASN A 236 22.74 6.26 -15.16
C ASN A 236 24.10 5.76 -14.63
N PHE A 237 24.29 4.45 -14.62
CA PHE A 237 25.56 3.82 -14.22
C PHE A 237 26.64 3.87 -15.30
N GLY A 238 26.44 4.66 -16.36
CA GLY A 238 27.46 5.10 -17.30
C GLY A 238 27.61 6.61 -17.30
N GLU A 239 28.70 7.09 -17.92
CA GLU A 239 28.91 8.52 -18.12
C GLU A 239 27.97 9.03 -19.22
N VAL A 240 27.17 10.04 -18.87
CA VAL A 240 26.33 10.78 -19.83
C VAL A 240 27.11 11.98 -20.34
N LYS A 241 27.26 12.09 -21.66
CA LYS A 241 27.88 13.25 -22.30
C LYS A 241 26.93 14.45 -22.30
N GLU A 242 27.50 15.64 -22.20
CA GLU A 242 26.78 16.92 -22.14
C GLU A 242 25.81 17.11 -23.32
N GLU A 243 26.20 16.67 -24.51
CA GLU A 243 25.38 16.72 -25.72
C GLU A 243 24.04 15.99 -25.58
N PHE A 244 23.88 15.06 -24.63
CA PHE A 244 22.63 14.33 -24.44
C PHE A 244 21.75 14.88 -23.31
N PHE A 245 22.20 15.86 -22.53
CA PHE A 245 21.48 16.32 -21.32
C PHE A 245 20.07 16.85 -21.62
N HIS A 246 19.88 17.51 -22.75
CA HIS A 246 18.60 18.07 -23.15
C HIS A 246 17.53 17.02 -23.51
N HIS A 247 17.93 15.75 -23.72
CA HIS A 247 16.99 14.66 -23.98
C HIS A 247 16.38 14.05 -22.72
N TYR A 248 16.91 14.35 -21.54
CA TYR A 248 16.41 13.77 -20.30
C TYR A 248 15.21 14.54 -19.72
N PRO A 249 14.28 13.88 -19.01
CA PRO A 249 13.10 14.53 -18.48
C PRO A 249 13.43 15.59 -17.42
N ILE A 250 12.90 16.80 -17.61
CA ILE A 250 13.13 17.94 -16.70
C ILE A 250 12.73 17.66 -15.23
N PRO A 251 11.58 17.02 -14.92
CA PRO A 251 11.14 16.92 -13.52
C PRO A 251 11.88 15.87 -12.69
N TRP A 252 12.72 15.03 -13.32
CA TRP A 252 13.41 13.96 -12.61
C TRP A 252 14.74 14.43 -12.04
N ARG A 253 15.10 13.92 -10.88
CA ARG A 253 16.45 14.04 -10.32
C ARG A 253 17.35 13.08 -11.09
N GLN A 254 18.38 13.61 -11.73
CA GLN A 254 19.21 12.84 -12.66
C GLN A 254 20.61 12.70 -12.11
N PHE A 255 21.11 11.48 -12.10
CA PHE A 255 22.44 11.15 -11.63
C PHE A 255 23.16 10.25 -12.65
N HIS A 256 24.45 10.48 -12.85
CA HIS A 256 25.26 9.67 -13.76
C HIS A 256 26.62 9.26 -13.18
N LEU A 257 27.32 8.32 -13.82
CA LEU A 257 28.69 7.94 -13.45
C LEU A 257 29.70 8.89 -14.11
N GLY A 258 29.74 10.13 -13.63
CA GLY A 258 30.62 11.20 -14.08
C GLY A 258 30.64 12.37 -13.09
N PRO A 259 31.38 13.46 -13.37
CA PRO A 259 31.34 14.66 -12.52
C PRO A 259 29.99 15.39 -12.65
N ALA A 260 29.56 16.10 -11.61
CA ALA A 260 28.29 16.82 -11.68
C ALA A 260 28.36 17.99 -12.66
N TYR A 261 27.27 18.23 -13.40
CA TYR A 261 27.16 19.30 -14.40
C TYR A 261 25.89 20.11 -14.20
N CYS A 262 26.00 21.43 -14.31
CA CYS A 262 24.86 22.34 -14.42
C CYS A 262 24.64 22.71 -15.89
N TYR A 263 23.41 22.62 -16.37
CA TYR A 263 23.04 22.93 -17.75
C TYR A 263 21.67 23.60 -17.80
N GLU A 264 21.45 24.39 -18.85
CA GLU A 264 20.14 24.99 -19.10
C GLU A 264 19.28 24.05 -19.95
N ASN A 265 18.05 23.80 -19.52
CA ASN A 265 17.07 23.02 -20.27
C ASN A 265 15.74 23.77 -20.30
N LYS A 266 15.33 24.25 -21.48
CA LYS A 266 14.12 25.05 -21.70
C LYS A 266 13.98 26.25 -20.75
N GLY A 267 15.05 27.03 -20.56
CA GLY A 267 15.03 28.21 -19.70
C GLY A 267 15.10 27.93 -18.19
N GLN A 268 15.33 26.67 -17.78
CA GLN A 268 15.54 26.29 -16.39
C GLN A 268 16.96 25.78 -16.17
N GLN A 269 17.62 26.26 -15.12
CA GLN A 269 18.90 25.71 -14.66
C GLN A 269 18.67 24.34 -14.02
N LYS A 270 19.42 23.34 -14.48
CA LYS A 270 19.30 21.96 -14.03
C LYS A 270 20.67 21.37 -13.74
N GLU A 271 20.70 20.51 -12.72
CA GLU A 271 21.89 19.76 -12.32
C GLU A 271 21.74 18.28 -12.73
N MET A 272 22.74 17.75 -13.43
CA MET A 272 23.03 16.33 -13.56
C MET A 272 24.04 15.97 -12.47
N GLY A 273 23.62 15.27 -11.42
CA GLY A 273 24.50 14.95 -10.29
C GLY A 273 25.37 13.72 -10.54
N SER A 274 26.40 13.54 -9.72
CA SER A 274 27.32 12.40 -9.77
C SER A 274 26.87 11.26 -8.86
N LEU A 275 26.76 10.02 -9.35
CA LEU A 275 26.54 8.83 -8.51
C LEU A 275 27.67 8.57 -7.50
N LEU A 276 28.83 9.23 -7.67
CA LEU A 276 29.96 9.19 -6.75
C LEU A 276 29.83 10.19 -5.58
N ASN A 277 28.74 10.95 -5.53
CA ASN A 277 28.47 11.87 -4.42
C ASN A 277 27.43 11.27 -3.47
N MET A 278 27.85 11.07 -2.22
CA MET A 278 27.03 10.57 -1.12
C MET A 278 25.76 11.36 -0.88
N ALA A 279 25.77 12.68 -1.08
CA ALA A 279 24.63 13.54 -0.81
C ALA A 279 23.39 13.18 -1.65
N TYR A 280 23.58 12.69 -2.89
CA TYR A 280 22.45 12.31 -3.73
C TYR A 280 21.85 10.96 -3.34
N TRP A 281 22.67 10.02 -2.83
CA TRP A 281 22.16 8.77 -2.23
C TRP A 281 21.37 9.05 -0.94
N GLN A 282 21.80 10.05 -0.16
CA GLN A 282 21.05 10.54 1.00
C GLN A 282 19.74 11.21 0.59
N GLU A 283 19.71 11.94 -0.53
CA GLU A 283 18.47 12.52 -1.09
C GLU A 283 17.46 11.42 -1.46
N LEU A 284 17.92 10.33 -2.08
CA LEU A 284 17.10 9.15 -2.39
C LEU A 284 16.61 8.48 -1.09
N SER A 285 17.50 8.23 -0.13
CA SER A 285 17.18 7.64 1.17
C SER A 285 16.11 8.44 1.92
N ALA A 286 16.29 9.76 2.03
CA ALA A 286 15.32 10.65 2.67
C ALA A 286 13.96 10.62 1.97
N SER A 287 13.93 10.45 0.64
CA SER A 287 12.68 10.31 -0.12
C SER A 287 12.00 8.97 0.15
N CYS A 288 12.76 7.87 0.29
CA CYS A 288 12.21 6.59 0.73
C CYS A 288 11.64 6.66 2.16
N ILE A 289 12.34 7.31 3.09
CA ILE A 289 11.87 7.48 4.47
C ILE A 289 10.60 8.35 4.50
N ALA A 290 10.56 9.44 3.73
CA ALA A 290 9.36 10.26 3.57
C ALA A 290 8.16 9.47 3.03
N SER A 291 8.41 8.60 2.05
CA SER A 291 7.40 7.72 1.49
C SER A 291 6.79 6.77 2.53
N ALA A 292 7.51 6.47 3.62
CA ALA A 292 7.07 5.57 4.71
C ALA A 292 6.80 6.28 6.05
N ALA A 293 6.77 7.61 6.07
CA ALA A 293 6.55 8.38 7.29
C ALA A 293 5.06 8.38 7.67
N PHE A 294 4.56 7.21 8.13
CA PHE A 294 3.15 7.01 8.43
C PHE A 294 2.70 7.97 9.53
N PRO A 295 1.59 8.72 9.32
CA PRO A 295 1.06 9.63 10.32
C PRO A 295 0.81 8.93 11.66
N LEU A 296 0.96 9.65 12.77
CA LEU A 296 0.94 9.12 14.14
C LEU A 296 2.17 8.30 14.52
N ALA A 297 2.64 7.39 13.67
CA ALA A 297 3.82 6.57 13.96
C ALA A 297 5.11 7.39 13.94
N PHE A 298 5.39 8.04 12.82
CA PHE A 298 6.60 8.80 12.59
C PHE A 298 6.29 10.28 12.35
N GLU A 299 7.26 11.15 12.64
CA GLU A 299 7.12 12.57 12.32
C GLU A 299 7.20 12.80 10.80
N PRO A 300 6.43 13.78 10.28
CA PRO A 300 6.53 14.18 8.88
C PRO A 300 7.96 14.56 8.46
N VAL A 301 8.38 14.11 7.27
CA VAL A 301 9.73 14.29 6.73
C VAL A 301 9.82 15.58 5.94
N ARG A 302 10.85 16.38 6.25
CA ARG A 302 11.14 17.60 5.51
C ARG A 302 12.05 17.27 4.33
N LEU A 303 11.58 17.52 3.11
CA LEU A 303 12.36 17.30 1.90
C LEU A 303 12.55 18.60 1.14
N ARG A 304 13.78 18.87 0.71
CA ARG A 304 14.04 19.90 -0.29
C ARG A 304 13.54 19.41 -1.65
N ARG A 305 12.68 20.20 -2.27
CA ARG A 305 12.26 20.04 -3.67
C ARG A 305 12.75 21.22 -4.49
N TYR A 306 13.06 20.95 -5.75
CA TYR A 306 13.49 21.95 -6.70
C TYR A 306 12.34 22.35 -7.62
N ARG A 307 12.35 23.61 -8.08
CA ARG A 307 11.34 24.17 -8.97
C ARG A 307 11.14 23.34 -10.23
N HIS A 308 12.23 22.82 -10.80
CA HIS A 308 12.17 21.97 -11.99
C HIS A 308 11.40 20.66 -11.76
N GLU A 309 11.32 20.14 -10.53
CA GLU A 309 10.62 18.89 -10.22
C GLU A 309 9.10 19.06 -10.25
N LEU A 310 8.61 20.22 -9.81
CA LEU A 310 7.17 20.50 -9.70
C LEU A 310 6.63 21.32 -10.88
N GLN A 311 7.49 22.05 -11.60
CA GLN A 311 7.15 22.85 -12.79
C GLN A 311 5.92 23.75 -12.55
N ASP A 312 4.84 23.57 -13.29
CA ASP A 312 3.60 24.36 -13.18
C ASP A 312 2.87 24.17 -11.84
N ARG A 313 3.22 23.12 -11.08
CA ARG A 313 2.72 22.90 -9.71
C ARG A 313 3.52 23.67 -8.66
N TRP A 314 4.61 24.34 -9.04
CA TRP A 314 5.40 25.15 -8.12
C TRP A 314 4.54 26.28 -7.54
N PRO A 315 4.48 26.46 -6.21
CA PRO A 315 3.63 27.47 -5.60
C PRO A 315 3.97 28.89 -6.07
N GLU A 316 2.96 29.68 -6.42
CA GLU A 316 3.14 31.08 -6.83
C GLU A 316 3.82 31.93 -5.75
N ALA A 317 3.52 31.64 -4.48
CA ALA A 317 4.18 32.27 -3.33
C ALA A 317 5.69 32.05 -3.29
N LEU A 318 6.19 31.00 -3.96
CA LEU A 318 7.60 30.64 -4.04
C LEU A 318 8.19 30.95 -5.42
N ALA A 319 7.53 31.75 -6.26
CA ALA A 319 7.95 31.97 -7.65
C ALA A 319 9.38 32.56 -7.81
N ALA A 320 9.92 33.19 -6.76
CA ALA A 320 11.29 33.71 -6.72
C ALA A 320 12.33 32.71 -6.19
N GLU A 321 11.91 31.54 -5.68
CA GLU A 321 12.79 30.50 -5.13
C GLU A 321 12.99 29.37 -6.15
N ASP A 322 14.23 28.89 -6.29
CA ASP A 322 14.56 27.73 -7.14
C ASP A 322 14.41 26.40 -6.39
N SER A 323 14.35 26.43 -5.06
CA SER A 323 14.14 25.27 -4.20
C SER A 323 13.50 25.66 -2.88
N HIS A 324 12.70 24.76 -2.32
CA HIS A 324 11.99 24.98 -1.06
C HIS A 324 11.89 23.67 -0.27
N ILE A 325 11.77 23.77 1.05
CA ILE A 325 11.62 22.60 1.93
C ILE A 325 10.13 22.38 2.21
N PHE A 326 9.58 21.31 1.65
CA PHE A 326 8.22 20.86 1.90
C PHE A 326 8.18 19.76 2.96
N THR A 327 7.01 19.53 3.53
CA THR A 327 6.76 18.54 4.58
C THR A 327 5.92 17.40 4.04
N TYR A 328 6.42 16.18 4.17
CA TYR A 328 5.84 14.98 3.60
C TYR A 328 5.47 13.95 4.67
N VAL A 329 4.43 13.18 4.38
CA VAL A 329 4.03 11.97 5.10
C VAL A 329 3.94 10.80 4.11
N ASP A 330 3.63 9.61 4.63
CA ASP A 330 3.56 8.37 3.86
C ASP A 330 2.76 8.53 2.56
N GLY A 331 3.41 8.18 1.45
CA GLY A 331 2.83 8.25 0.09
C GLY A 331 1.66 7.30 -0.12
N GLY A 332 1.62 6.21 0.64
CA GLY A 332 0.58 5.18 0.63
C GLY A 332 -0.78 5.67 1.14
N MET A 333 -0.84 6.84 1.78
CA MET A 333 -2.13 7.49 2.08
C MET A 333 -2.93 7.82 0.82
N PHE A 334 -2.25 8.22 -0.25
CA PHE A 334 -2.92 8.63 -1.48
C PHE A 334 -2.62 7.67 -2.63
N ASN A 335 -1.40 7.14 -2.78
CA ASN A 335 -1.07 6.17 -3.83
C ASN A 335 -0.26 5.02 -3.25
N ASN A 336 -0.96 3.94 -2.89
CA ASN A 336 -0.33 2.78 -2.27
C ASN A 336 0.18 1.73 -3.26
N GLU A 337 -0.25 1.78 -4.54
CA GLU A 337 0.08 0.82 -5.58
C GLU A 337 0.52 1.56 -6.86
N PRO A 338 1.79 2.01 -6.99
CA PRO A 338 2.25 2.87 -8.10
C PRO A 338 2.42 2.11 -9.44
N ILE A 339 1.47 1.26 -9.79
CA ILE A 339 1.51 0.37 -10.96
C ILE A 339 1.49 1.17 -12.25
N ARG A 340 0.66 2.20 -12.31
CA ARG A 340 0.56 3.06 -13.49
C ARG A 340 1.88 3.77 -13.76
N GLU A 341 2.55 4.23 -12.72
CA GLU A 341 3.84 4.91 -12.77
C GLU A 341 4.93 3.95 -13.25
N ALA A 342 4.99 2.73 -12.71
CA ALA A 342 5.94 1.72 -13.14
C ALA A 342 5.82 1.38 -14.63
N MET A 343 4.60 1.17 -15.10
CA MET A 343 4.34 0.85 -16.51
C MET A 343 4.80 1.98 -17.43
N ARG A 344 4.60 3.25 -17.02
CA ARG A 344 5.08 4.41 -17.77
C ARG A 344 6.59 4.49 -17.81
N LEU A 345 7.27 4.26 -16.68
CA LEU A 345 8.74 4.28 -16.62
C LEU A 345 9.34 3.16 -17.47
N GLY A 346 8.76 1.95 -17.42
CA GLY A 346 9.18 0.83 -18.26
C GLY A 346 8.99 1.11 -19.75
N SER A 347 7.80 1.59 -20.13
CA SER A 347 7.53 1.97 -21.52
C SER A 347 8.40 3.13 -21.99
N TYR A 348 8.82 4.03 -21.10
CA TYR A 348 9.80 5.06 -21.43
C TYR A 348 11.17 4.48 -21.76
N LEU A 349 11.68 3.56 -20.93
CA LEU A 349 12.94 2.88 -21.20
C LEU A 349 12.88 1.99 -22.45
N ASP A 350 11.77 1.33 -22.69
CA ASP A 350 11.60 0.46 -23.87
C ASP A 350 11.70 1.26 -25.17
N GLN A 351 11.11 2.45 -25.20
CA GLN A 351 11.17 3.33 -26.37
C GLN A 351 12.58 3.84 -26.67
N LEU A 352 13.40 4.08 -25.65
CA LEU A 352 14.80 4.51 -25.84
C LEU A 352 15.70 3.44 -26.45
N HIS A 353 15.31 2.17 -26.35
CA HIS A 353 16.13 1.04 -26.80
C HIS A 353 15.68 0.45 -28.16
N LYS A 354 14.83 1.15 -28.93
CA LYS A 354 14.39 0.68 -30.26
C LYS A 354 15.60 0.50 -31.19
N GLY A 355 15.94 -0.76 -31.50
CA GLY A 355 17.13 -1.17 -32.26
C GLY A 355 18.23 -1.87 -31.44
N GLY A 356 18.03 -2.01 -30.12
CA GLY A 356 18.93 -2.72 -29.19
C GLY A 356 18.75 -4.25 -29.15
N PRO A 357 19.51 -4.97 -28.30
CA PRO A 357 19.46 -6.43 -28.19
C PRO A 357 18.07 -6.94 -27.79
N ASP A 358 17.69 -8.13 -28.27
CA ASP A 358 16.40 -8.77 -27.98
C ASP A 358 16.20 -9.00 -26.47
N TYR A 359 15.08 -8.54 -25.91
CA TYR A 359 14.73 -8.70 -24.49
C TYR A 359 13.23 -8.90 -24.27
N ASP A 360 12.89 -9.56 -23.16
CA ASP A 360 11.52 -9.64 -22.62
C ASP A 360 11.41 -8.74 -21.37
N ARG A 361 10.21 -8.21 -21.11
CA ARG A 361 9.93 -7.41 -19.90
C ARG A 361 8.90 -8.11 -19.00
N LEU A 362 9.27 -8.24 -17.73
CA LEU A 362 8.41 -8.75 -16.67
C LEU A 362 8.28 -7.69 -15.56
N MET A 363 7.05 -7.29 -15.25
CA MET A 363 6.73 -6.40 -14.15
C MET A 363 6.23 -7.24 -12.96
N LEU A 364 6.94 -7.18 -11.85
CA LEU A 364 6.59 -7.91 -10.62
C LEU A 364 5.93 -6.92 -9.66
N PHE A 365 4.64 -7.14 -9.41
CA PHE A 365 3.88 -6.39 -8.42
C PHE A 365 3.80 -7.20 -7.13
N VAL A 366 4.37 -6.68 -6.04
CA VAL A 366 4.30 -7.31 -4.72
C VAL A 366 3.38 -6.47 -3.85
N ASP A 367 2.31 -7.10 -3.38
CA ASP A 367 1.35 -6.47 -2.48
C ASP A 367 1.19 -7.29 -1.21
N PRO A 368 1.73 -6.81 -0.08
CA PRO A 368 1.55 -7.49 1.19
C PRO A 368 0.19 -7.18 1.85
N ILE A 369 -0.54 -6.14 1.40
CA ILE A 369 -1.84 -5.75 1.96
C ILE A 369 -2.96 -6.12 1.01
N VAL A 370 -3.52 -7.31 1.23
CA VAL A 370 -4.62 -7.82 0.42
C VAL A 370 -5.79 -8.18 1.34
N GLY A 371 -6.86 -7.40 1.27
CA GLY A 371 -8.07 -7.62 2.06
C GLY A 371 -9.30 -7.04 1.36
N GLU A 372 -10.47 -7.63 1.62
CA GLU A 372 -11.73 -6.97 1.28
C GLU A 372 -11.83 -5.68 2.11
N ILE A 373 -11.99 -4.53 1.44
CA ILE A 373 -12.27 -3.25 2.09
C ILE A 373 -13.54 -3.46 2.91
N LYS A 374 -13.39 -3.66 4.23
CA LYS A 374 -14.52 -3.61 5.15
C LYS A 374 -14.81 -2.15 5.36
N GLU A 375 -15.83 -1.66 4.66
CA GLU A 375 -16.42 -0.35 4.93
C GLU A 375 -17.02 -0.39 6.34
N ASP A 376 -16.20 -0.09 7.35
CA ASP A 376 -16.67 0.13 8.72
C ASP A 376 -17.34 1.52 8.79
N PHE A 377 -18.47 1.69 8.11
CA PHE A 377 -19.41 2.79 8.36
C PHE A 377 -20.14 2.59 9.70
N GLN A 378 -19.39 2.24 10.76
CA GLN A 378 -19.91 2.19 12.12
C GLN A 378 -19.87 3.61 12.71
N GLU A 379 -20.84 4.44 12.31
CA GLU A 379 -21.22 5.60 13.12
C GLU A 379 -21.65 5.09 14.50
N GLY A 380 -20.73 5.17 15.45
CA GLY A 380 -21.11 5.01 16.85
C GLY A 380 -22.04 6.17 17.16
N SER A 381 -23.27 5.89 17.61
CA SER A 381 -24.20 6.90 18.06
C SER A 381 -23.45 7.91 18.93
N THR A 382 -23.42 9.17 18.47
CA THR A 382 -22.72 10.26 19.15
C THR A 382 -23.38 10.47 20.51
N GLN A 383 -22.79 9.91 21.57
CA GLN A 383 -23.22 10.23 22.93
C GLN A 383 -22.78 11.67 23.25
N VAL A 384 -23.66 12.63 22.95
CA VAL A 384 -23.45 14.06 23.24
C VAL A 384 -23.52 14.32 24.75
N LEU A 385 -24.24 13.47 25.48
CA LEU A 385 -24.51 13.61 26.90
C LEU A 385 -23.77 12.54 27.73
N GLY A 386 -23.29 12.93 28.91
CA GLY A 386 -22.63 12.07 29.89
C GLY A 386 -23.26 12.27 31.27
N LEU A 387 -23.00 11.33 32.18
CA LEU A 387 -23.45 11.44 33.57
C LEU A 387 -22.69 12.57 34.27
N GLN A 388 -23.38 13.65 34.65
CA GLN A 388 -22.88 14.60 35.64
C GLN A 388 -23.58 14.33 36.98
N ARG A 389 -22.80 14.11 38.04
CA ARG A 389 -23.33 14.06 39.40
C ARG A 389 -23.55 15.49 39.87
N SER A 390 -24.81 15.84 40.13
CA SER A 390 -25.13 17.09 40.82
C SER A 390 -24.55 17.03 42.23
N TRP A 391 -23.62 17.93 42.54
CA TRP A 391 -22.93 17.99 43.84
C TRP A 391 -23.89 18.20 45.03
N LEU A 392 -25.06 18.80 44.80
CA LEU A 392 -26.05 19.11 45.84
C LEU A 392 -27.07 18.00 46.08
N THR A 393 -27.31 17.12 45.11
CA THR A 393 -28.46 16.19 45.17
C THR A 393 -28.08 14.73 45.02
N GLY A 394 -26.82 14.39 44.71
CA GLY A 394 -26.35 13.02 44.47
C GLY A 394 -26.96 12.33 43.22
N ARG A 395 -28.04 12.89 42.67
CA ARG A 395 -28.72 12.44 41.46
C ARG A 395 -27.85 12.67 40.22
N ALA A 396 -27.76 11.62 39.41
CA ALA A 396 -27.18 11.67 38.08
C ALA A 396 -28.09 12.50 37.16
N LYS A 397 -27.57 13.59 36.59
CA LYS A 397 -28.22 14.36 35.53
C LYS A 397 -27.39 14.24 34.25
N TRP A 398 -28.06 14.24 33.11
CA TRP A 398 -27.38 14.37 31.83
C TRP A 398 -26.78 15.77 31.70
N GLY A 399 -25.49 15.83 31.37
CA GLY A 399 -24.80 17.06 30.97
C GLY A 399 -23.95 16.78 29.73
N ALA A 400 -23.70 17.80 28.90
CA ALA A 400 -22.88 17.64 27.70
C ALA A 400 -21.51 17.04 28.07
N ARG A 401 -21.10 15.95 27.39
CA ARG A 401 -19.73 15.43 27.52
C ARG A 401 -18.75 16.52 27.11
N SER A 402 -17.61 16.59 27.80
CA SER A 402 -16.55 17.50 27.37
C SER A 402 -16.16 17.16 25.91
N PRO A 403 -15.86 18.16 25.06
CA PRO A 403 -15.40 17.92 23.69
C PRO A 403 -14.21 16.95 23.62
N LEU A 404 -13.33 16.97 24.62
CA LEU A 404 -12.20 16.06 24.77
C LEU A 404 -12.61 14.60 25.01
N ALA A 405 -13.61 14.33 25.86
CA ALA A 405 -14.13 12.96 26.05
C ALA A 405 -14.78 12.43 24.76
N ARG A 406 -15.45 13.31 24.01
CA ARG A 406 -16.04 12.98 22.70
C ARG A 406 -14.99 12.70 21.61
N ILE A 407 -13.84 13.36 21.67
CA ILE A 407 -12.70 13.08 20.79
C ILE A 407 -12.00 11.79 21.23
N GLY A 408 -11.83 11.56 22.54
CA GLY A 408 -11.22 10.36 23.09
C GLY A 408 -11.92 9.07 22.66
N ASP A 409 -13.26 9.06 22.66
CA ASP A 409 -14.07 7.91 22.17
C ASP A 409 -13.93 7.66 20.66
N LYS A 410 -13.57 8.69 19.89
CA LYS A 410 -13.41 8.63 18.42
C LYS A 410 -11.96 8.40 18.00
N LEU A 411 -11.01 8.62 18.89
CA LEU A 411 -9.58 8.55 18.58
C LEU A 411 -9.16 7.16 18.10
N PRO A 412 -9.59 6.03 18.72
CA PRO A 412 -9.29 4.70 18.20
C PRO A 412 -9.88 4.47 16.79
N LYS A 413 -11.05 5.05 16.51
CA LYS A 413 -11.69 5.00 15.18
C LYS A 413 -10.97 5.86 14.15
N LEU A 414 -10.47 7.04 14.52
CA LEU A 414 -9.65 7.90 13.66
C LEU A 414 -8.31 7.24 13.35
N VAL A 415 -7.66 6.64 14.35
CA VAL A 415 -6.43 5.84 14.17
C VAL A 415 -6.72 4.66 13.24
N SER A 416 -7.81 3.92 13.45
CA SER A 416 -8.21 2.82 12.58
C SER A 416 -8.59 3.29 11.16
N ALA A 417 -9.24 4.45 11.01
CA ALA A 417 -9.60 5.02 9.72
C ALA A 417 -8.35 5.45 8.94
N LEU A 418 -7.38 6.10 9.58
CA LEU A 418 -6.08 6.41 8.96
C LEU A 418 -5.31 5.15 8.54
N LEU A 419 -5.44 4.06 9.29
CA LEU A 419 -4.84 2.74 8.96
C LEU A 419 -5.58 2.00 7.85
N HIS A 420 -6.88 2.26 7.65
CA HIS A 420 -7.69 1.65 6.60
C HIS A 420 -7.74 2.49 5.32
N GLU A 421 -7.66 3.82 5.39
CA GLU A 421 -7.63 4.71 4.21
C GLU A 421 -6.37 4.51 3.36
N SER A 422 -5.26 4.06 3.95
CA SER A 422 -4.07 3.62 3.18
C SER A 422 -4.27 2.32 2.38
N GLN A 423 -5.46 1.69 2.44
CA GLN A 423 -5.78 0.42 1.78
C GLN A 423 -6.68 0.58 0.54
N GLN A 424 -6.89 1.79 0.02
CA GLN A 424 -7.66 1.96 -1.22
C GLN A 424 -6.89 1.40 -2.43
N GLY A 425 -7.24 0.18 -2.85
CA GLY A 425 -6.52 -0.53 -3.90
C GLY A 425 -6.72 0.01 -5.32
N GLU A 426 -5.63 0.15 -6.08
CA GLU A 426 -5.65 0.50 -7.51
C GLU A 426 -6.00 -0.70 -8.40
N TRP A 427 -6.03 -1.94 -7.86
CA TRP A 427 -6.39 -3.16 -8.57
C TRP A 427 -7.65 -3.05 -9.46
N ARG A 428 -8.71 -2.37 -8.98
CA ARG A 428 -9.93 -2.14 -9.78
C ARG A 428 -9.65 -1.32 -11.06
N LYS A 429 -8.73 -0.35 -10.98
CA LYS A 429 -8.28 0.44 -12.13
C LYS A 429 -7.41 -0.39 -13.08
N ILE A 430 -6.64 -1.34 -12.55
CA ILE A 430 -5.76 -2.22 -13.34
C ILE A 430 -6.54 -3.28 -14.08
N LYS A 431 -7.51 -3.93 -13.44
CA LYS A 431 -8.44 -4.82 -14.13
C LYS A 431 -9.10 -4.10 -15.30
N ALA A 432 -9.55 -2.85 -15.09
CA ALA A 432 -10.09 -2.03 -16.17
C ALA A 432 -9.06 -1.76 -17.29
N VAL A 433 -7.76 -1.59 -16.98
CA VAL A 433 -6.71 -1.44 -18.01
C VAL A 433 -6.47 -2.75 -18.77
N VAL A 434 -6.42 -3.89 -18.10
CA VAL A 434 -6.27 -5.22 -18.72
C VAL A 434 -7.48 -5.54 -19.61
N ASP A 435 -8.69 -5.29 -19.12
CA ASP A 435 -9.93 -5.47 -19.89
C ASP A 435 -9.92 -4.60 -21.15
N ARG A 436 -9.44 -3.34 -21.06
CA ARG A 436 -9.27 -2.45 -22.21
C ARG A 436 -8.23 -2.97 -23.22
N PHE A 437 -7.18 -3.64 -22.79
CA PHE A 437 -6.22 -4.27 -23.71
C PHE A 437 -6.85 -5.43 -24.50
N GLU A 438 -7.71 -6.22 -23.86
CA GLU A 438 -8.48 -7.28 -24.54
C GLU A 438 -9.52 -6.69 -25.50
N GLU A 439 -10.22 -5.62 -25.11
CA GLU A 439 -11.11 -4.85 -25.99
C GLU A 439 -10.35 -4.28 -27.19
N ARG A 440 -9.19 -3.66 -26.96
CA ARG A 440 -8.30 -3.15 -28.00
C ARG A 440 -7.97 -4.24 -29.01
N LYS A 441 -7.59 -5.44 -28.55
CA LYS A 441 -7.21 -6.56 -29.43
C LYS A 441 -8.37 -6.96 -30.34
N LYS A 442 -9.59 -7.07 -29.80
CA LYS A 442 -10.81 -7.39 -30.58
C LYS A 442 -11.13 -6.30 -31.60
N LEU A 443 -11.06 -5.03 -31.20
CA LEU A 443 -11.36 -3.89 -32.07
C LEU A 443 -10.33 -3.72 -33.19
N ARG A 444 -9.03 -3.87 -32.89
CA ARG A 444 -7.98 -3.89 -33.92
C ARG A 444 -8.15 -5.08 -34.87
N GLN A 445 -8.50 -6.25 -34.37
CA GLN A 445 -8.79 -7.41 -35.22
C GLN A 445 -9.97 -7.14 -36.17
N TYR A 446 -11.04 -6.52 -35.67
CA TYR A 446 -12.15 -6.09 -36.51
C TYR A 446 -11.71 -5.10 -37.59
N GLN A 447 -10.93 -4.08 -37.25
CA GLN A 447 -10.40 -3.11 -38.21
C GLN A 447 -9.45 -3.76 -39.25
N LYS A 448 -8.63 -4.75 -38.85
CA LYS A 448 -7.81 -5.55 -39.77
C LYS A 448 -8.66 -6.33 -40.77
N LEU A 449 -9.81 -6.88 -40.34
CA LEU A 449 -10.74 -7.58 -41.23
C LEU A 449 -11.45 -6.63 -42.22
N GLN A 450 -11.59 -5.35 -41.87
CA GLN A 450 -12.16 -4.32 -42.76
C GLN A 450 -11.12 -3.65 -43.67
N TYR A 451 -9.83 -3.98 -43.50
CA TYR A 451 -8.76 -3.38 -44.30
C TYR A 451 -8.89 -3.79 -45.78
N SER A 452 -9.09 -2.80 -46.64
CA SER A 452 -9.27 -3.00 -48.09
C SER A 452 -8.13 -2.42 -48.94
N GLY A 453 -7.03 -1.97 -48.32
CA GLY A 453 -5.94 -1.28 -49.00
C GLY A 453 -6.30 0.11 -49.53
N LYS A 454 -7.48 0.64 -49.17
CA LYS A 454 -7.92 1.99 -49.52
C LYS A 454 -7.45 2.99 -48.47
N GLN A 455 -7.00 4.15 -48.93
CA GLN A 455 -6.61 5.28 -48.09
C GLN A 455 -7.83 5.86 -47.38
N LEU A 456 -7.61 6.44 -46.19
CA LEU A 456 -8.61 7.31 -45.57
C LEU A 456 -8.84 8.54 -46.44
N PRO A 457 -10.08 9.04 -46.55
CA PRO A 457 -10.34 10.34 -47.14
C PRO A 457 -9.44 11.42 -46.49
N PRO A 458 -8.83 12.34 -47.26
CA PRO A 458 -7.86 13.30 -46.71
C PRO A 458 -8.38 14.12 -45.54
N GLN A 459 -9.67 14.48 -45.56
CA GLN A 459 -10.33 15.21 -44.47
C GLN A 459 -10.44 14.37 -43.20
N GLU A 460 -10.85 13.10 -43.30
CA GLU A 460 -10.96 12.20 -42.14
C GLU A 460 -9.59 11.93 -41.51
N ARG A 461 -8.58 11.71 -42.35
CA ARG A 461 -7.18 11.55 -41.91
C ARG A 461 -6.69 12.78 -41.15
N GLN A 462 -6.95 13.98 -41.65
CA GLN A 462 -6.52 15.23 -41.02
C GLN A 462 -7.21 15.45 -39.66
N VAL A 463 -8.51 15.19 -39.58
CA VAL A 463 -9.29 15.30 -38.33
C VAL A 463 -8.77 14.31 -37.27
N LEU A 464 -8.59 13.05 -37.66
CA LEU A 464 -8.07 12.02 -36.75
C LEU A 464 -6.66 12.37 -36.26
N ARG A 465 -5.79 12.82 -37.17
CA ARG A 465 -4.43 13.23 -36.84
C ARG A 465 -4.40 14.39 -35.86
N GLN A 466 -5.15 15.45 -36.12
CA GLN A 466 -5.21 16.61 -35.24
C GLN A 466 -5.67 16.22 -33.83
N PHE A 467 -6.73 15.40 -33.74
CA PHE A 467 -7.19 14.85 -32.46
C PHE A 467 -6.08 14.08 -31.73
N ILE A 468 -5.34 13.23 -32.44
CA ILE A 468 -4.23 12.45 -31.88
C ILE A 468 -3.13 13.39 -31.36
N GLU A 469 -2.67 14.34 -32.17
CA GLU A 469 -1.57 15.25 -31.82
C GLU A 469 -1.93 16.15 -30.62
N GLU A 470 -3.16 16.68 -30.57
CA GLU A 470 -3.66 17.44 -29.42
C GLU A 470 -3.69 16.59 -28.15
N LYS A 471 -4.15 15.34 -28.23
CA LYS A 471 -4.17 14.43 -27.08
C LYS A 471 -2.78 14.00 -26.63
N LEU A 472 -1.88 13.72 -27.57
CA LEU A 472 -0.47 13.43 -27.28
C LEU A 472 0.19 14.63 -26.58
N ALA A 473 -0.08 15.86 -27.03
CA ALA A 473 0.42 17.07 -26.39
C ALA A 473 -0.13 17.27 -24.96
N GLN A 474 -1.44 17.10 -24.77
CA GLN A 474 -2.08 17.15 -23.45
C GLN A 474 -1.50 16.11 -22.49
N LEU A 475 -1.33 14.87 -22.96
CA LEU A 475 -0.71 13.80 -22.17
C LEU A 475 0.76 14.11 -21.86
N ARG A 476 1.53 14.60 -22.83
CA ARG A 476 2.95 14.93 -22.63
C ARG A 476 3.13 16.01 -21.57
N GLN A 477 2.26 17.03 -21.57
CA GLN A 477 2.23 18.08 -20.54
C GLN A 477 1.84 17.49 -19.17
N GLY A 478 0.74 16.74 -19.09
CA GLY A 478 0.28 16.17 -17.81
C GLY A 478 1.17 15.06 -17.24
N LEU A 479 2.02 14.43 -18.06
CA LEU A 479 2.96 13.37 -17.66
C LEU A 479 4.40 13.84 -17.54
N TYR A 480 4.69 15.09 -17.91
CA TYR A 480 6.00 15.73 -17.83
C TYR A 480 7.12 14.94 -18.54
N LEU A 481 6.79 14.33 -19.69
CA LEU A 481 7.71 13.54 -20.49
C LEU A 481 8.49 14.44 -21.49
N PRO A 482 9.69 14.04 -21.97
CA PRO A 482 10.46 14.84 -22.92
C PRO A 482 9.68 15.20 -24.20
N PRO A 483 10.03 16.29 -24.92
CA PRO A 483 9.44 16.63 -26.23
C PRO A 483 9.54 15.51 -27.26
N ALA A 484 10.58 14.68 -27.12
CA ALA A 484 10.84 13.51 -27.92
C ALA A 484 10.09 12.26 -27.42
N TYR A 485 9.02 12.41 -26.63
CA TYR A 485 8.20 11.30 -26.14
C TYR A 485 6.73 11.53 -26.49
N LEU A 486 5.96 10.46 -26.73
CA LEU A 486 4.60 10.57 -27.27
C LEU A 486 4.55 11.36 -28.59
N GLN A 487 5.58 11.22 -29.44
CA GLN A 487 5.51 11.78 -30.79
C GLN A 487 4.67 10.85 -31.68
N LEU A 488 4.00 11.42 -32.68
CA LEU A 488 3.20 10.65 -33.63
C LEU A 488 4.03 9.54 -34.29
N SER A 489 5.23 9.88 -34.77
CA SER A 489 6.18 8.91 -35.37
C SER A 489 6.49 7.73 -34.44
N GLN A 490 6.71 8.00 -33.15
CA GLN A 490 7.08 7.00 -32.17
C GLN A 490 5.92 6.07 -31.80
N GLU A 491 4.72 6.62 -31.65
CA GLU A 491 3.51 5.85 -31.35
C GLU A 491 3.07 5.01 -32.57
N LEU A 492 3.22 5.53 -33.79
CA LEU A 492 3.03 4.74 -35.01
C LEU A 492 4.06 3.61 -35.11
N SER A 493 5.33 3.89 -34.80
CA SER A 493 6.38 2.86 -34.71
C SER A 493 6.07 1.81 -33.63
N ARG A 494 5.48 2.20 -32.48
CA ARG A 494 5.03 1.25 -31.45
C ARG A 494 3.96 0.32 -32.02
N ILE A 495 2.94 0.87 -32.67
CA ILE A 495 1.83 0.09 -33.26
C ILE A 495 2.35 -0.91 -34.28
N LEU A 496 3.30 -0.51 -35.14
CA LEU A 496 3.96 -1.43 -36.06
C LEU A 496 4.63 -2.60 -35.34
N SER A 497 5.35 -2.33 -34.25
CA SER A 497 6.02 -3.38 -33.48
C SER A 497 5.04 -4.33 -32.79
N GLU A 498 3.88 -3.84 -32.37
CA GLU A 498 2.81 -4.66 -31.75
C GLU A 498 2.08 -5.52 -32.79
N GLU A 499 1.91 -5.00 -34.01
CA GLU A 499 1.12 -5.61 -35.09
C GLU A 499 2.01 -6.07 -36.26
N GLN A 500 3.26 -6.41 -35.98
CA GLN A 500 4.28 -6.75 -36.98
C GLN A 500 3.79 -7.78 -38.01
N ALA A 501 3.13 -8.85 -37.54
CA ALA A 501 2.63 -9.92 -38.40
C ALA A 501 1.63 -9.43 -39.47
N PHE A 502 0.94 -8.31 -39.22
CA PHE A 502 -0.01 -7.73 -40.16
C PHE A 502 0.62 -6.70 -41.10
N PHE A 503 1.63 -5.94 -40.64
CA PHE A 503 2.24 -4.85 -41.43
C PHE A 503 3.47 -5.25 -42.24
N ALA A 504 4.10 -6.40 -41.92
CA ALA A 504 5.35 -6.82 -42.53
C ALA A 504 5.31 -6.97 -44.06
N ASP A 505 4.15 -7.28 -44.63
CA ASP A 505 3.89 -7.45 -46.07
C ASP A 505 3.35 -6.17 -46.75
N LYS A 506 2.99 -5.12 -45.98
CA LYS A 506 2.32 -3.90 -46.48
C LYS A 506 3.23 -2.66 -46.46
N LEU A 507 4.30 -2.72 -45.69
CA LEU A 507 5.32 -1.68 -45.57
C LEU A 507 6.67 -2.28 -45.96
N PRO A 508 7.70 -1.46 -46.27
CA PRO A 508 9.02 -1.93 -46.64
C PRO A 508 9.80 -2.49 -45.44
N TRP A 509 9.24 -3.50 -44.76
CA TRP A 509 9.71 -4.04 -43.48
C TRP A 509 11.07 -4.72 -43.55
N GLN A 510 11.44 -5.26 -44.72
CA GLN A 510 12.71 -5.94 -44.94
C GLN A 510 13.91 -4.97 -44.98
N ASP A 511 13.64 -3.68 -45.18
CA ASP A 511 14.65 -2.62 -45.20
C ASP A 511 14.31 -1.59 -44.11
N ALA A 512 15.08 -1.64 -43.02
CA ALA A 512 14.87 -0.75 -41.88
C ALA A 512 14.94 0.73 -42.27
N GLN A 513 15.85 1.11 -43.19
CA GLN A 513 15.99 2.50 -43.63
C GLN A 513 14.75 2.92 -44.42
N ALA A 514 14.33 2.10 -45.39
CA ALA A 514 13.15 2.39 -46.19
C ALA A 514 11.85 2.45 -45.36
N LEU A 515 11.75 1.64 -44.29
CA LEU A 515 10.63 1.69 -43.35
C LEU A 515 10.59 3.01 -42.58
N TRP A 516 11.74 3.47 -42.07
CA TRP A 516 11.83 4.76 -41.39
C TRP A 516 11.56 5.92 -42.35
N ASP A 517 12.10 5.88 -43.56
CA ASP A 517 11.85 6.90 -44.59
C ASP A 517 10.35 7.00 -44.92
N SER A 518 9.67 5.85 -45.07
CA SER A 518 8.21 5.81 -45.29
C SER A 518 7.42 6.38 -44.10
N LEU A 519 7.83 6.07 -42.86
CA LEU A 519 7.21 6.63 -41.65
C LEU A 519 7.38 8.15 -41.58
N TYR A 520 8.60 8.66 -41.76
CA TYR A 520 8.87 10.10 -41.71
C TYR A 520 8.13 10.82 -42.84
N ALA A 521 8.13 10.26 -44.05
CA ALA A 521 7.36 10.81 -45.15
C ALA A 521 5.85 10.86 -44.84
N TYR A 522 5.27 9.85 -44.19
CA TYR A 522 3.88 9.89 -43.73
C TYR A 522 3.65 10.97 -42.66
N VAL A 523 4.53 11.04 -41.66
CA VAL A 523 4.42 12.00 -40.56
C VAL A 523 4.59 13.44 -41.06
N GLU A 524 5.46 13.69 -42.03
CA GLU A 524 5.68 15.00 -42.65
C GLU A 524 4.69 15.32 -43.79
N GLU A 525 3.68 14.47 -44.00
CA GLU A 525 2.67 14.60 -45.07
C GLU A 525 3.26 14.67 -46.49
N GLN A 526 4.42 14.04 -46.67
CA GLN A 526 5.04 13.87 -47.98
C GLN A 526 4.34 12.77 -48.80
N LYS A 527 4.55 12.79 -50.11
CA LYS A 527 3.94 11.83 -51.03
C LYS A 527 4.60 10.46 -50.91
N ILE A 528 3.86 9.46 -50.44
CA ILE A 528 4.26 8.05 -50.38
C ILE A 528 3.39 7.17 -51.30
N LYS A 529 3.74 5.88 -51.43
CA LYS A 529 2.96 4.93 -52.23
C LYS A 529 1.55 4.75 -51.66
N ALA A 530 0.57 4.52 -52.53
CA ALA A 530 -0.82 4.48 -52.12
C ALA A 530 -1.14 3.36 -51.12
N GLU A 531 -0.49 2.21 -51.28
CA GLU A 531 -0.61 1.04 -50.40
C GLU A 531 0.06 1.31 -49.03
N GLU A 532 1.22 1.96 -49.01
CA GLU A 532 1.91 2.38 -47.78
C GLU A 532 1.06 3.40 -47.01
N GLN A 533 0.46 4.36 -47.70
CA GLN A 533 -0.47 5.33 -47.13
C GLN A 533 -1.66 4.65 -46.45
N ALA A 534 -2.29 3.68 -47.12
CA ALA A 534 -3.43 2.95 -46.56
C ALA A 534 -3.03 2.16 -45.30
N ALA A 535 -1.83 1.56 -45.28
CA ALA A 535 -1.30 0.88 -44.11
C ALA A 535 -1.06 1.85 -42.94
N TRP A 536 -0.47 3.02 -43.20
CA TRP A 536 -0.25 4.03 -42.18
C TRP A 536 -1.54 4.68 -41.67
N ASP A 537 -2.55 4.86 -42.52
CA ASP A 537 -3.89 5.33 -42.14
C ASP A 537 -4.58 4.35 -41.18
N LEU A 538 -4.41 3.04 -41.38
CA LEU A 538 -4.86 2.03 -40.44
C LEU A 538 -4.08 2.10 -39.12
N ALA A 539 -2.75 2.26 -39.17
CA ALA A 539 -1.93 2.44 -37.96
C ALA A 539 -2.33 3.70 -37.17
N LEU A 540 -2.65 4.80 -37.85
CA LEU A 540 -3.19 6.02 -37.26
C LEU A 540 -4.54 5.76 -36.59
N SER A 541 -5.41 4.95 -37.21
CA SER A 541 -6.69 4.52 -36.64
C SER A 541 -6.52 3.66 -35.39
N PHE A 542 -5.52 2.77 -35.35
CA PHE A 542 -5.15 2.02 -34.14
C PHE A 542 -4.67 2.95 -33.03
N LEU A 543 -3.93 4.02 -33.36
CA LEU A 543 -3.50 5.01 -32.38
C LEU A 543 -4.66 5.81 -31.80
N GLY A 544 -5.62 6.20 -32.63
CA GLY A 544 -6.86 6.83 -32.19
C GLY A 544 -7.68 5.95 -31.24
N LEU A 545 -7.74 4.64 -31.53
CA LEU A 545 -8.37 3.66 -30.65
C LEU A 545 -7.64 3.53 -29.30
N ASP A 546 -6.31 3.41 -29.32
CA ASP A 546 -5.48 3.34 -28.10
C ASP A 546 -5.69 4.57 -27.21
N LEU A 547 -5.79 5.75 -27.82
CA LEU A 547 -6.13 7.00 -27.15
C LEU A 547 -7.51 6.94 -26.48
N GLY A 548 -8.53 6.52 -27.22
CA GLY A 548 -9.90 6.40 -26.70
C GLY A 548 -10.01 5.45 -25.51
N LEU A 549 -9.19 4.40 -25.48
CA LEU A 549 -9.13 3.43 -24.38
C LEU A 549 -8.16 3.85 -23.25
N GLY A 550 -7.37 4.92 -23.41
CA GLY A 550 -6.38 5.34 -22.42
C GLY A 550 -5.21 4.35 -22.27
N LEU A 551 -4.81 3.73 -23.38
CA LEU A 551 -3.74 2.74 -23.48
C LEU A 551 -2.43 3.32 -24.05
N LEU A 552 -2.36 4.64 -24.19
CA LEU A 552 -1.21 5.31 -24.79
C LEU A 552 0.08 5.09 -23.99
N ALA A 553 1.20 4.90 -24.71
CA ALA A 553 2.50 4.55 -24.16
C ALA A 553 2.49 3.37 -23.18
N LYS A 554 1.57 2.41 -23.38
CA LYS A 554 1.57 1.13 -22.70
C LYS A 554 1.73 0.03 -23.74
N GLU A 555 2.87 -0.65 -23.73
CA GLU A 555 3.09 -1.81 -24.58
C GLU A 555 2.49 -3.07 -23.95
N GLN A 556 1.81 -3.89 -24.76
CA GLN A 556 1.23 -5.18 -24.31
C GLN A 556 2.29 -6.24 -23.99
N LYS A 557 3.57 -6.01 -24.35
CA LYS A 557 4.66 -6.96 -24.11
C LYS A 557 5.04 -7.08 -22.64
N ALA A 558 4.84 -6.03 -21.85
CA ALA A 558 5.13 -6.06 -20.42
C ALA A 558 4.08 -6.93 -19.70
N LYS A 559 4.50 -8.11 -19.25
CA LYS A 559 3.64 -9.00 -18.46
C LYS A 559 3.69 -8.57 -17.00
N ILE A 560 2.55 -8.45 -16.34
CA ILE A 560 2.46 -8.14 -14.91
C ILE A 560 2.19 -9.44 -14.15
N VAL A 561 2.98 -9.71 -13.12
CA VAL A 561 2.78 -10.83 -12.19
C VAL A 561 2.56 -10.26 -10.79
N GLY A 562 1.40 -10.58 -10.21
CA GLY A 562 1.04 -10.21 -8.85
C GLY A 562 1.52 -11.26 -7.85
N ILE A 563 2.26 -10.85 -6.84
CA ILE A 563 2.72 -11.65 -5.71
C ILE A 563 2.05 -11.06 -4.47
N ALA A 564 1.26 -11.89 -3.80
CA ALA A 564 0.50 -11.52 -2.62
C ALA A 564 0.53 -12.69 -1.63
N PRO A 565 0.16 -12.48 -0.36
CA PRO A 565 0.02 -13.56 0.61
C PRO A 565 -1.23 -14.38 0.30
N PHE A 566 -1.16 -15.25 -0.71
CA PHE A 566 -2.24 -16.19 -1.02
C PHE A 566 -2.34 -17.26 0.06
N ASP A 567 -3.56 -17.60 0.48
CA ASP A 567 -3.82 -18.62 1.48
C ASP A 567 -3.65 -20.02 0.87
N PHE A 568 -2.39 -20.46 0.82
CA PHE A 568 -2.04 -21.80 0.38
C PHE A 568 -2.34 -22.86 1.46
N TYR A 569 -2.94 -22.54 2.61
CA TYR A 569 -3.33 -23.53 3.61
C TYR A 569 -4.70 -24.16 3.33
N ARG A 570 -5.57 -23.45 2.62
CA ARG A 570 -6.89 -23.96 2.20
C ARG A 570 -6.77 -24.96 1.04
N SER A 571 -7.82 -25.76 0.88
CA SER A 571 -7.93 -26.81 -0.15
C SER A 571 -7.65 -26.27 -1.56
N GLU A 572 -6.89 -27.01 -2.38
CA GLU A 572 -6.54 -26.69 -3.78
C GLU A 572 -7.75 -26.55 -4.73
N LYS A 573 -8.97 -26.83 -4.25
CA LYS A 573 -10.21 -26.80 -5.05
C LYS A 573 -10.97 -25.46 -5.01
N GLU A 574 -10.59 -24.52 -4.16
CA GLU A 574 -11.20 -23.18 -4.09
C GLU A 574 -10.31 -22.12 -4.76
N PRO A 575 -10.88 -21.03 -5.32
CA PRO A 575 -10.09 -19.92 -5.84
C PRO A 575 -9.18 -19.37 -4.73
N TYR A 576 -7.95 -18.93 -5.08
CA TYR A 576 -6.94 -18.49 -4.12
C TYR A 576 -7.53 -17.50 -3.11
N GLY A 577 -7.70 -17.95 -1.86
CA GLY A 577 -7.98 -17.06 -0.74
C GLY A 577 -6.79 -16.17 -0.45
N LEU A 578 -7.01 -15.10 0.31
CA LEU A 578 -5.95 -14.23 0.80
C LEU A 578 -5.67 -14.55 2.26
N LEU A 579 -4.39 -14.69 2.61
CA LEU A 579 -3.92 -14.89 3.97
C LEU A 579 -3.63 -13.54 4.61
N GLN A 580 -4.22 -13.31 5.78
CA GLN A 580 -3.85 -12.18 6.61
C GLN A 580 -2.49 -12.46 7.27
N LEU A 581 -1.48 -11.69 6.89
CA LEU A 581 -0.15 -11.69 7.51
C LEU A 581 -0.21 -11.17 8.96
N PRO A 582 0.65 -11.68 9.86
CA PRO A 582 0.66 -11.27 11.27
C PRO A 582 1.00 -9.78 11.44
N GLY A 583 1.77 -9.21 10.52
CA GLY A 583 2.14 -7.81 10.46
C GLY A 583 1.10 -6.90 9.81
N LEU A 584 -0.16 -7.30 9.60
CA LEU A 584 -1.21 -6.40 9.07
C LEU A 584 -1.93 -5.61 10.17
N GLY A 585 -2.32 -4.36 9.90
CA GLY A 585 -3.15 -3.54 10.81
C GLY A 585 -2.44 -3.12 12.11
N LEU A 586 -3.16 -3.11 13.24
CA LEU A 586 -2.57 -2.80 14.56
C LEU A 586 -1.75 -3.98 15.12
N SER A 587 -2.11 -5.22 14.81
CA SER A 587 -1.20 -6.36 14.91
C SER A 587 0.06 -6.14 14.08
N GLY A 588 0.00 -5.29 13.04
CA GLY A 588 1.14 -4.80 12.28
C GLY A 588 2.09 -3.93 13.07
N PHE A 589 1.64 -3.02 13.93
CA PHE A 589 2.56 -2.27 14.81
C PHE A 589 3.29 -3.18 15.80
N ALA A 590 2.61 -4.21 16.29
CA ALA A 590 3.21 -5.24 17.14
C ALA A 590 4.10 -6.23 16.33
N GLY A 591 3.66 -6.59 15.11
CA GLY A 591 4.24 -7.64 14.25
C GLY A 591 5.44 -7.18 13.47
N PHE A 592 5.39 -5.93 12.98
CA PHE A 592 6.51 -5.19 12.40
C PHE A 592 7.77 -5.27 13.24
N ALA A 593 7.57 -5.28 14.54
CA ALA A 593 8.62 -5.18 15.52
C ALA A 593 8.91 -6.52 16.21
N SER A 594 8.22 -7.58 15.80
CA SER A 594 8.42 -8.94 16.26
C SER A 594 9.27 -9.71 15.26
N GLU A 595 10.41 -10.22 15.72
CA GLU A 595 11.28 -11.07 14.91
C GLU A 595 10.56 -12.35 14.41
N ALA A 596 9.71 -12.97 15.24
CA ALA A 596 8.97 -14.18 14.86
C ALA A 596 8.02 -13.95 13.67
N ALA A 597 7.18 -12.90 13.75
CA ALA A 597 6.28 -12.48 12.69
C ALA A 597 7.06 -12.13 11.41
N SER A 598 8.09 -11.29 11.52
CA SER A 598 8.92 -10.87 10.37
C SER A 598 9.60 -12.04 9.67
N ARG A 599 10.16 -13.00 10.43
CA ARG A 599 10.75 -14.23 9.86
C ARG A 599 9.71 -15.10 9.18
N TYR A 600 8.51 -15.23 9.76
CA TYR A 600 7.42 -15.97 9.11
C TYR A 600 7.01 -15.33 7.79
N GLU A 601 6.80 -14.01 7.79
CA GLU A 601 6.42 -13.24 6.61
C GLU A 601 7.45 -13.35 5.49
N ALA A 602 8.74 -13.24 5.83
CA ALA A 602 9.81 -13.41 4.86
C ALA A 602 9.80 -14.82 4.23
N ARG A 603 9.66 -15.87 5.04
CA ARG A 603 9.57 -17.26 4.55
C ARG A 603 8.31 -17.50 3.72
N TYR A 604 7.19 -16.93 4.12
CA TYR A 604 5.93 -17.08 3.41
C TYR A 604 5.93 -16.33 2.09
N ALA A 605 6.52 -15.14 2.04
CA ALA A 605 6.71 -14.35 0.83
C ALA A 605 7.58 -15.06 -0.20
N ALA A 606 8.69 -15.66 0.25
CA ALA A 606 9.55 -16.49 -0.60
C ALA A 606 8.76 -17.66 -1.20
N TYR A 607 7.97 -18.36 -0.38
CA TYR A 607 7.11 -19.46 -0.84
C TYR A 607 6.04 -19.00 -1.83
N CYS A 608 5.37 -17.87 -1.57
CA CYS A 608 4.37 -17.30 -2.48
C CYS A 608 5.00 -16.96 -3.84
N SER A 609 6.18 -16.33 -3.84
CA SER A 609 6.91 -15.97 -5.06
C SER A 609 7.29 -17.21 -5.87
N PHE A 610 7.86 -18.21 -5.21
CA PHE A 610 8.19 -19.51 -5.81
C PHE A 610 6.95 -20.17 -6.45
N ARG A 611 5.84 -20.26 -5.70
CA ARG A 611 4.62 -20.91 -6.16
C ARG A 611 3.99 -20.19 -7.36
N ILE A 612 3.82 -18.88 -7.27
CA ILE A 612 3.15 -18.08 -8.31
C ILE A 612 3.99 -18.04 -9.60
N LEU A 613 5.30 -17.83 -9.51
CA LEU A 613 6.16 -17.83 -10.70
C LEU A 613 6.15 -19.20 -11.41
N ARG A 614 6.08 -20.29 -10.65
CA ARG A 614 5.98 -21.65 -11.21
C ARG A 614 4.61 -21.91 -11.86
N GLU A 615 3.52 -21.60 -11.17
CA GLU A 615 2.16 -21.82 -11.67
C GLU A 615 1.86 -21.01 -12.93
N LEU A 616 2.41 -19.80 -13.03
CA LEU A 616 2.30 -18.95 -14.22
C LEU A 616 3.33 -19.29 -15.32
N GLY A 617 4.21 -20.27 -15.09
CA GLY A 617 5.17 -20.75 -16.09
C GLY A 617 6.40 -19.86 -16.33
N TYR A 618 6.68 -18.90 -15.43
CA TYR A 618 7.89 -18.06 -15.49
C TYR A 618 9.13 -18.72 -14.87
N SER A 619 8.92 -19.76 -14.05
CA SER A 619 9.98 -20.56 -13.44
C SER A 619 9.73 -22.05 -13.69
N SER A 620 10.73 -22.75 -14.20
CA SER A 620 10.74 -24.22 -14.34
C SER A 620 11.19 -24.95 -13.07
N ALA A 621 11.26 -24.26 -11.93
CA ALA A 621 11.70 -24.81 -10.65
C ALA A 621 10.94 -26.09 -10.25
N PRO A 622 11.62 -27.10 -9.67
CA PRO A 622 10.98 -28.34 -9.25
C PRO A 622 10.03 -28.08 -8.08
N ALA A 623 8.97 -28.90 -7.98
CA ALA A 623 7.84 -28.57 -7.13
C ALA A 623 8.14 -28.62 -5.62
N ASP A 624 9.16 -29.40 -5.26
CA ASP A 624 9.67 -29.68 -3.93
C ASP A 624 10.82 -28.77 -3.51
N LEU A 625 11.27 -27.84 -4.38
CA LEU A 625 12.37 -26.91 -4.11
C LEU A 625 12.18 -26.13 -2.80
N MET A 626 10.95 -25.69 -2.52
CA MET A 626 10.63 -24.93 -1.32
C MET A 626 9.37 -25.49 -0.66
N GLN A 627 9.48 -25.76 0.64
CA GLN A 627 8.37 -26.23 1.45
C GLN A 627 7.51 -25.07 1.94
N ARG A 628 6.19 -25.29 1.98
CA ARG A 628 5.24 -24.34 2.56
C ARG A 628 5.55 -24.14 4.05
N PRO A 629 5.77 -22.90 4.52
CA PRO A 629 5.95 -22.65 5.95
C PRO A 629 4.73 -23.10 6.77
N PRO A 630 4.91 -23.60 8.01
CA PRO A 630 3.79 -23.91 8.90
C PRO A 630 2.97 -22.66 9.21
N ALA A 631 1.66 -22.80 9.47
CA ALA A 631 0.79 -21.66 9.78
C ALA A 631 1.31 -20.90 11.02
N PHE A 632 1.27 -19.57 10.96
CA PHE A 632 1.71 -18.73 12.08
C PHE A 632 0.73 -18.80 13.25
N SER A 633 1.24 -18.90 14.47
CA SER A 633 0.43 -18.84 15.68
C SER A 633 0.53 -17.46 16.30
N LEU A 634 -0.60 -16.76 16.44
CA LEU A 634 -0.66 -15.45 17.09
C LEU A 634 -0.27 -15.52 18.59
N ALA A 635 -0.28 -16.70 19.20
CA ALA A 635 0.24 -16.89 20.56
C ALA A 635 1.77 -16.70 20.65
N GLN A 636 2.46 -16.56 19.52
CA GLN A 636 3.90 -16.27 19.45
C GLN A 636 4.22 -14.77 19.53
N PHE A 637 3.21 -13.91 19.63
CA PHE A 637 3.42 -12.50 19.98
C PHE A 637 3.85 -12.39 21.45
N ASP A 638 5.02 -11.80 21.69
CA ASP A 638 5.60 -11.68 23.02
C ASP A 638 4.74 -10.72 23.89
N GLN A 639 4.31 -11.17 25.07
CA GLN A 639 3.45 -10.37 25.96
C GLN A 639 4.07 -9.02 26.42
N PRO A 640 5.39 -8.94 26.70
CA PRO A 640 6.13 -7.69 26.83
C PRO A 640 5.97 -6.73 25.64
N LEU A 641 5.89 -7.24 24.41
CA LEU A 641 5.76 -6.40 23.22
C LEU A 641 4.36 -5.78 23.12
N LEU A 642 3.31 -6.54 23.47
CA LEU A 642 1.95 -6.00 23.59
C LEU A 642 1.85 -4.94 24.68
N ASN A 643 2.49 -5.19 25.83
CA ASN A 643 2.57 -4.21 26.91
C ASN A 643 3.36 -2.96 26.51
N GLY A 644 4.41 -3.09 25.70
CA GLY A 644 5.18 -1.96 25.18
C GLY A 644 4.38 -1.04 24.26
N VAL A 645 3.62 -1.60 23.30
CA VAL A 645 2.72 -0.82 22.44
C VAL A 645 1.67 -0.08 23.28
N ARG A 646 1.09 -0.77 24.27
CA ARG A 646 0.13 -0.20 25.21
C ARG A 646 0.69 1.00 25.96
N GLU A 647 1.86 0.83 26.59
CA GLU A 647 2.51 1.90 27.35
C GLU A 647 2.86 3.11 26.47
N ALA A 648 3.37 2.89 25.26
CA ALA A 648 3.71 3.97 24.32
C ALA A 648 2.49 4.79 23.90
N LEU A 649 1.38 4.11 23.57
CA LEU A 649 0.12 4.77 23.23
C LEU A 649 -0.43 5.57 24.41
N LEU A 650 -0.45 5.00 25.63
CA LEU A 650 -0.87 5.70 26.85
C LEU A 650 -0.01 6.93 27.14
N GLN A 651 1.31 6.79 27.06
CA GLN A 651 2.24 7.90 27.25
C GLN A 651 1.96 9.02 26.25
N ARG A 652 1.72 8.69 24.98
CA ARG A 652 1.43 9.70 23.96
C ARG A 652 0.11 10.42 24.22
N PHE A 653 -0.94 9.69 24.58
CA PHE A 653 -2.22 10.30 24.92
C PHE A 653 -2.08 11.25 26.12
N SER A 654 -1.29 10.88 27.13
CA SER A 654 -1.02 11.77 28.28
C SER A 654 -0.32 13.09 27.88
N GLN A 655 0.51 13.06 26.84
CA GLN A 655 1.23 14.24 26.32
C GLN A 655 0.35 15.14 25.45
N LEU A 656 -0.62 14.57 24.73
CA LEU A 656 -1.57 15.31 23.89
C LEU A 656 -2.64 16.03 24.72
N VAL A 657 -2.81 15.67 26.00
CA VAL A 657 -3.76 16.34 26.91
C VAL A 657 -3.15 17.67 27.39
N PRO A 658 -3.78 18.83 27.10
CA PRO A 658 -3.25 20.12 27.51
C PRO A 658 -3.08 20.22 29.04
N SER A 659 -2.05 20.95 29.48
CA SER A 659 -1.63 21.02 30.89
C SER A 659 -2.75 21.42 31.87
N GLU A 660 -3.74 22.16 31.39
CA GLU A 660 -4.92 22.64 32.11
C GLU A 660 -5.85 21.51 32.58
N TYR A 661 -5.82 20.35 31.91
CA TYR A 661 -6.67 19.19 32.19
C TYR A 661 -5.99 18.13 33.06
N ARG A 662 -4.74 18.34 33.51
CA ARG A 662 -3.98 17.40 34.35
C ARG A 662 -4.62 17.08 35.71
N ARG A 663 -5.59 17.87 36.18
CA ARG A 663 -6.34 17.56 37.41
C ARG A 663 -7.40 16.47 37.22
N ALA A 664 -7.88 16.25 36.00
CA ALA A 664 -8.80 15.16 35.65
C ALA A 664 -8.07 13.89 35.17
N LEU A 665 -6.73 13.94 35.10
CA LEU A 665 -5.86 12.92 34.51
C LEU A 665 -6.02 11.53 35.14
N PRO A 666 -6.11 11.34 36.48
CA PRO A 666 -6.22 9.99 37.06
C PRO A 666 -7.50 9.25 36.64
N PHE A 667 -8.60 9.99 36.45
CA PHE A 667 -9.87 9.45 35.97
C PHE A 667 -9.81 9.16 34.46
N LEU A 668 -9.17 10.05 33.69
CA LEU A 668 -8.99 9.89 32.25
C LEU A 668 -7.98 8.79 31.91
N GLU A 669 -6.92 8.61 32.68
CA GLU A 669 -5.92 7.55 32.50
C GLU A 669 -6.53 6.17 32.68
N GLY A 670 -7.35 5.95 33.72
CA GLY A 670 -8.09 4.70 33.88
C GLY A 670 -9.04 4.43 32.71
N PHE A 671 -9.83 5.43 32.32
CA PHE A 671 -10.75 5.31 31.19
C PHE A 671 -10.04 5.09 29.83
N LEU A 672 -8.91 5.78 29.61
CA LEU A 672 -8.08 5.62 28.41
C LEU A 672 -7.39 4.27 28.40
N SER A 673 -6.88 3.80 29.54
CA SER A 673 -6.33 2.45 29.71
C SER A 673 -7.36 1.39 29.33
N ASP A 674 -8.55 1.42 29.93
CA ASP A 674 -9.60 0.43 29.66
C ASP A 674 -10.10 0.49 28.20
N SER A 675 -10.10 1.67 27.59
CA SER A 675 -10.47 1.85 26.18
C SER A 675 -9.36 1.38 25.24
N LEU A 676 -8.09 1.59 25.62
CA LEU A 676 -6.93 1.14 24.88
C LEU A 676 -6.76 -0.38 24.98
N ASP A 677 -7.01 -0.97 26.14
CA ASP A 677 -6.95 -2.41 26.38
C ASP A 677 -8.02 -3.12 25.56
N ARG A 678 -9.25 -2.57 25.51
CA ARG A 678 -10.28 -3.03 24.57
C ARG A 678 -9.87 -2.86 23.11
N PHE A 679 -9.28 -1.72 22.74
CA PHE A 679 -8.81 -1.47 21.38
C PHE A 679 -7.69 -2.42 20.95
N ILE A 680 -6.69 -2.66 21.81
CA ILE A 680 -5.58 -3.60 21.60
C ILE A 680 -6.13 -5.03 21.48
N GLY A 681 -6.99 -5.45 22.41
CA GLY A 681 -7.63 -6.77 22.37
C GLY A 681 -8.47 -7.02 21.12
N GLN A 682 -9.21 -6.00 20.67
CA GLN A 682 -10.04 -6.08 19.45
C GLN A 682 -9.23 -6.07 18.15
N ASN A 683 -8.00 -5.53 18.16
CA ASN A 683 -7.24 -5.31 16.93
C ASN A 683 -5.92 -6.10 16.81
N ILE A 684 -5.45 -6.74 17.88
CA ILE A 684 -4.20 -7.53 17.89
C ILE A 684 -4.45 -9.05 18.11
N GLY A 685 -5.71 -9.46 18.35
CA GLY A 685 -6.13 -10.87 18.40
C GLY A 685 -6.65 -11.44 17.06
N PRO A 686 -6.88 -12.77 16.95
CA PRO A 686 -7.54 -13.35 15.79
C PRO A 686 -8.92 -12.71 15.60
N LYS A 687 -9.08 -11.94 14.52
CA LYS A 687 -10.35 -11.25 14.18
C LYS A 687 -11.42 -12.28 13.85
N ARG A 688 -12.21 -12.67 14.85
CA ARG A 688 -13.48 -13.38 14.66
C ARG A 688 -14.54 -12.37 14.28
N LYS A 689 -15.50 -12.76 13.42
CA LYS A 689 -16.65 -11.89 13.12
C LYS A 689 -17.35 -11.56 14.45
N CYS A 690 -17.51 -10.28 14.74
CA CYS A 690 -18.13 -9.78 15.96
C CYS A 690 -19.25 -8.80 15.58
N ILE A 691 -20.39 -8.89 16.27
CA ILE A 691 -21.53 -7.99 16.10
C ILE A 691 -21.75 -7.27 17.42
N HIS A 692 -21.68 -5.94 17.40
CA HIS A 692 -21.94 -5.11 18.57
C HIS A 692 -23.44 -4.85 18.69
N ILE A 693 -24.03 -5.21 19.83
CA ILE A 693 -25.48 -5.22 20.03
C ILE A 693 -25.83 -4.34 21.23
N GLU A 694 -26.84 -3.49 21.06
CA GLU A 694 -27.46 -2.75 22.17
C GLU A 694 -28.73 -3.45 22.63
N LEU A 695 -28.84 -3.66 23.93
CA LEU A 695 -29.99 -4.25 24.58
C LEU A 695 -30.69 -3.19 25.43
N ARG A 696 -31.97 -2.95 25.15
CA ARG A 696 -32.83 -2.00 25.87
C ARG A 696 -33.87 -2.77 26.68
N LEU A 697 -33.91 -2.53 27.98
CA LEU A 697 -34.94 -3.04 28.88
C LEU A 697 -35.90 -1.91 29.21
N HIS A 698 -37.16 -2.03 28.82
CA HIS A 698 -38.19 -1.04 29.12
C HIS A 698 -38.90 -1.42 30.41
N LEU A 699 -38.89 -0.53 31.40
CA LEU A 699 -39.37 -0.78 32.75
C LEU A 699 -40.54 0.14 33.09
N ALA A 700 -41.40 -0.29 34.02
CA ALA A 700 -42.48 0.55 34.54
C ALA A 700 -42.04 1.45 35.70
N LYS A 701 -40.96 1.09 36.39
CA LYS A 701 -40.47 1.76 37.61
C LYS A 701 -38.95 1.80 37.64
N ASP A 702 -38.39 2.79 38.32
CA ASP A 702 -36.95 3.02 38.51
C ASP A 702 -36.34 2.15 39.65
N THR A 703 -37.14 1.33 40.31
CA THR A 703 -36.74 0.51 41.47
C THR A 703 -36.01 -0.80 41.08
N TYR A 704 -35.46 -0.87 39.89
CA TYR A 704 -34.76 -2.04 39.36
C TYR A 704 -33.38 -1.63 38.87
N CYS A 705 -32.45 -2.57 38.72
CA CYS A 705 -31.13 -2.31 38.14
C CYS A 705 -30.61 -3.57 37.44
N LEU A 706 -29.75 -3.39 36.45
CA LEU A 706 -29.07 -4.48 35.79
C LEU A 706 -27.73 -4.72 36.50
N ARG A 707 -27.53 -5.97 36.91
CA ARG A 707 -26.32 -6.44 37.58
C ARG A 707 -25.09 -6.27 36.68
N GLY A 708 -23.95 -5.95 37.30
CA GLY A 708 -22.65 -5.89 36.64
C GLY A 708 -21.69 -6.91 37.23
N TYR A 709 -20.82 -7.47 36.39
CA TYR A 709 -19.83 -8.48 36.75
C TYR A 709 -18.42 -7.92 36.50
N ASP A 710 -17.42 -8.40 37.26
CA ASP A 710 -16.00 -8.16 36.98
C ASP A 710 -15.41 -9.27 36.08
N GLU A 711 -14.11 -9.15 35.76
CA GLU A 711 -13.39 -10.09 34.88
C GLU A 711 -13.31 -11.53 35.44
N GLU A 712 -13.50 -11.68 36.75
CA GLU A 712 -13.48 -12.96 37.47
C GLU A 712 -14.89 -13.52 37.70
N GLY A 713 -15.93 -12.81 37.22
CA GLY A 713 -17.35 -13.18 37.34
C GLY A 713 -17.96 -12.87 38.71
N ALA A 714 -17.25 -12.14 39.57
CA ALA A 714 -17.73 -11.72 40.88
C ALA A 714 -18.57 -10.43 40.80
N TYR A 715 -19.41 -10.24 41.80
CA TYR A 715 -20.42 -9.20 41.86
C TYR A 715 -19.82 -7.86 42.34
N LYS A 716 -19.37 -6.98 41.41
CA LYS A 716 -19.51 -5.49 41.37
C LYS A 716 -18.43 -4.75 40.55
N LYS A 717 -18.87 -3.78 39.71
CA LYS A 717 -18.39 -2.37 39.56
C LYS A 717 -19.18 -1.61 38.47
N ASN A 718 -19.88 -2.33 37.58
CA ASN A 718 -20.56 -1.82 36.38
C ASN A 718 -22.09 -1.99 36.37
N GLN A 719 -22.74 -1.82 37.52
CA GLN A 719 -24.19 -1.89 37.63
C GLN A 719 -24.87 -0.74 36.87
N LEU A 720 -25.98 -1.03 36.19
CA LEU A 720 -26.72 -0.06 35.39
C LEU A 720 -28.10 0.19 35.98
N ASN A 721 -28.32 1.45 36.39
CA ASN A 721 -29.62 1.91 36.85
C ASN A 721 -30.51 2.35 35.68
N PRO A 722 -31.85 2.29 35.84
CA PRO A 722 -32.83 2.81 34.91
C PRO A 722 -32.58 4.29 34.66
N LYS A 723 -32.85 4.68 33.42
CA LYS A 723 -32.77 6.05 32.95
C LYS A 723 -34.13 6.44 32.40
N ASN A 724 -34.66 7.55 32.90
CA ASN A 724 -35.87 8.13 32.35
C ASN A 724 -35.59 8.79 30.99
N TRP A 725 -36.37 8.40 29.98
CA TRP A 725 -36.41 8.97 28.64
C TRP A 725 -37.86 9.29 28.24
N ALA A 726 -38.21 10.55 28.00
CA ALA A 726 -39.57 10.94 27.58
C ALA A 726 -40.70 10.35 28.47
N GLY A 727 -40.46 10.24 29.78
CA GLY A 727 -41.42 9.66 30.73
C GLY A 727 -41.45 8.13 30.80
N ARG A 728 -40.51 7.45 30.14
CA ARG A 728 -40.34 5.99 30.15
C ARG A 728 -39.02 5.59 30.80
N GLU A 729 -38.98 4.50 31.54
CA GLU A 729 -37.75 4.03 32.20
C GLU A 729 -37.05 2.96 31.35
N TYR A 730 -35.78 3.18 31.03
CA TYR A 730 -34.97 2.23 30.27
C TYR A 730 -33.65 1.88 30.97
N ILE A 731 -33.27 0.61 30.94
CA ILE A 731 -31.87 0.20 31.15
C ILE A 731 -31.27 -0.17 29.80
N ILE A 732 -30.06 0.32 29.51
CA ILE A 732 -29.38 0.08 28.23
C ILE A 732 -28.01 -0.50 28.51
N THR A 733 -27.74 -1.68 27.97
CA THR A 733 -26.41 -2.31 28.01
C THR A 733 -25.93 -2.65 26.59
N LYS A 734 -24.62 -2.86 26.46
CA LYS A 734 -23.96 -3.20 25.20
C LYS A 734 -23.25 -4.53 25.37
N VAL A 735 -23.49 -5.44 24.43
CA VAL A 735 -22.90 -6.77 24.42
C VAL A 735 -22.40 -7.09 23.01
N ASP A 736 -21.39 -7.95 22.95
CA ASP A 736 -20.78 -8.42 21.72
C ASP A 736 -21.24 -9.86 21.47
N TYR A 737 -21.62 -10.16 20.23
CA TYR A 737 -21.96 -11.51 19.79
C TYR A 737 -20.96 -12.00 18.75
N TYR A 738 -20.44 -13.22 18.95
CA TYR A 738 -19.49 -13.88 18.05
C TYR A 738 -20.19 -15.03 17.32
N PRO A 739 -20.64 -14.85 16.06
CA PRO A 739 -21.47 -15.82 15.35
C PRO A 739 -20.78 -17.17 15.15
N GLU A 740 -19.46 -17.16 14.91
CA GLU A 740 -18.66 -18.37 14.71
C GLU A 740 -18.60 -19.28 15.95
N LEU A 741 -18.66 -18.69 17.14
CA LEU A 741 -18.59 -19.39 18.42
C LEU A 741 -19.98 -19.57 19.05
N GLN A 742 -20.96 -18.83 18.56
CA GLN A 742 -22.28 -18.66 19.18
C GLN A 742 -22.19 -18.20 20.65
N THR A 743 -21.17 -17.39 20.97
CA THR A 743 -20.93 -16.86 22.33
C THR A 743 -21.18 -15.36 22.42
N TRP A 744 -21.43 -14.90 23.65
CA TRP A 744 -21.66 -13.51 23.99
C TRP A 744 -20.58 -13.01 24.95
N SER A 745 -20.23 -11.71 24.89
CA SER A 745 -19.37 -11.07 25.89
C SER A 745 -19.85 -9.66 26.21
N GLY A 746 -19.67 -9.21 27.45
CA GLY A 746 -20.06 -7.86 27.85
C GLY A 746 -20.04 -7.67 29.37
N PRO A 747 -19.97 -6.42 29.84
CA PRO A 747 -19.76 -6.08 31.26
C PRO A 747 -20.95 -6.41 32.18
N ASN A 748 -22.12 -6.70 31.61
CA ASN A 748 -23.36 -7.00 32.35
C ASN A 748 -23.85 -8.44 32.14
N LEU A 749 -23.05 -9.29 31.49
CA LEU A 749 -23.37 -10.71 31.31
C LEU A 749 -22.85 -11.52 32.49
N GLY A 750 -23.76 -12.32 33.08
CA GLY A 750 -23.40 -13.29 34.09
C GLY A 750 -22.64 -14.49 33.51
N PRO A 751 -22.01 -15.31 34.37
CA PRO A 751 -21.26 -16.50 33.96
C PRO A 751 -22.12 -17.56 33.24
N ASP A 752 -23.44 -17.43 33.28
CA ASP A 752 -24.43 -18.27 32.59
C ASP A 752 -24.89 -17.70 31.24
N ASN A 753 -24.24 -16.66 30.71
CA ASN A 753 -24.65 -15.91 29.50
C ASN A 753 -26.08 -15.34 29.61
N ARG A 754 -26.45 -14.84 30.80
CA ARG A 754 -27.72 -14.16 31.04
C ARG A 754 -27.51 -12.78 31.63
N LEU A 755 -28.48 -11.90 31.40
CA LEU A 755 -28.60 -10.63 32.10
C LEU A 755 -29.38 -10.87 33.40
N TRP A 756 -29.00 -10.19 34.48
CA TRP A 756 -29.69 -10.32 35.76
C TRP A 756 -30.29 -8.98 36.17
N LEU A 757 -31.62 -8.93 36.26
CA LEU A 757 -32.34 -7.78 36.77
C LEU A 757 -32.54 -7.96 38.28
N ASP A 758 -32.11 -6.97 39.05
CA ASP A 758 -32.23 -6.91 40.50
C ASP A 758 -33.25 -5.83 40.89
N ARG A 759 -33.91 -6.02 42.04
CA ARG A 759 -34.82 -5.04 42.63
C ARG A 759 -34.09 -4.25 43.70
N ILE A 760 -34.14 -2.93 43.59
CA ILE A 760 -33.54 -1.99 44.54
C ILE A 760 -34.50 -1.84 45.73
N ARG A 761 -34.07 -2.27 46.93
CA ARG A 761 -34.75 -1.99 48.21
C ARG A 761 -33.83 -1.13 49.09
N LEU A 762 -34.40 -0.43 50.08
CA LEU A 762 -33.67 0.42 51.03
C LEU A 762 -32.39 -0.29 51.53
N PHE A 763 -31.25 0.16 50.99
CA PHE A 763 -29.88 -0.29 51.27
C PHE A 763 -29.46 -1.69 50.80
N ASN A 764 -30.33 -2.50 50.18
CA ASN A 764 -30.00 -3.83 49.67
C ASN A 764 -30.64 -4.12 48.30
N GLU A 765 -29.90 -4.83 47.45
CA GLU A 765 -30.36 -5.33 46.16
C GLU A 765 -30.80 -6.78 46.30
N GLN A 766 -31.95 -7.12 45.74
CA GLN A 766 -32.49 -8.47 45.77
C GLN A 766 -32.61 -8.98 44.33
N GLU A 767 -32.11 -10.20 44.09
CA GLU A 767 -32.30 -10.90 42.81
C GLU A 767 -33.77 -10.93 42.44
N PHE A 768 -34.09 -10.44 41.24
CA PHE A 768 -35.47 -10.42 40.76
C PHE A 768 -35.68 -11.45 39.66
N MET A 769 -34.97 -11.36 38.53
CA MET A 769 -35.09 -12.34 37.47
C MET A 769 -33.90 -12.39 36.50
N PRO A 770 -33.55 -13.58 35.98
CA PRO A 770 -32.65 -13.72 34.85
C PRO A 770 -33.38 -13.43 33.54
N LEU A 771 -32.68 -12.83 32.58
CA LEU A 771 -33.15 -12.52 31.24
C LEU A 771 -32.25 -13.23 30.21
N PRO A 772 -32.81 -14.04 29.30
CA PRO A 772 -32.03 -14.65 28.23
C PRO A 772 -31.60 -13.59 27.22
N LEU A 773 -30.57 -13.90 26.42
CA LEU A 773 -30.13 -13.06 25.29
C LEU A 773 -30.94 -13.38 24.02
N PRO A 774 -31.04 -12.44 23.07
CA PRO A 774 -31.74 -12.69 21.81
C PRO A 774 -31.10 -13.82 21.00
N LYS A 775 -31.90 -14.61 20.30
CA LYS A 775 -31.41 -15.62 19.34
C LYS A 775 -31.12 -14.98 17.99
N ILE A 776 -29.92 -15.19 17.46
CA ILE A 776 -29.48 -14.62 16.18
C ILE A 776 -29.03 -15.74 15.23
N PRO A 777 -29.96 -16.55 14.69
CA PRO A 777 -29.63 -17.64 13.76
C PRO A 777 -29.07 -17.09 12.45
N GLU A 778 -28.28 -17.88 11.73
CA GLU A 778 -27.69 -17.49 10.44
C GLU A 778 -28.74 -16.89 9.48
N GLY A 779 -28.44 -15.73 8.89
CA GLY A 779 -29.37 -14.99 8.04
C GLY A 779 -30.33 -14.03 8.75
N HIS A 780 -30.27 -13.92 10.10
CA HIS A 780 -31.07 -12.94 10.86
C HIS A 780 -30.83 -11.48 10.40
N PRO A 781 -31.86 -10.61 10.34
CA PRO A 781 -31.70 -9.22 9.88
C PRO A 781 -30.68 -8.38 10.67
N ALA A 782 -30.33 -8.80 11.89
CA ALA A 782 -29.28 -8.16 12.68
C ALA A 782 -27.89 -8.23 12.01
N TYR A 783 -27.61 -9.26 11.18
CA TYR A 783 -26.35 -9.38 10.44
C TYR A 783 -26.16 -8.30 9.37
N LEU A 784 -27.26 -7.67 8.94
CA LEU A 784 -27.27 -6.65 7.90
C LEU A 784 -27.18 -5.23 8.49
N ARG A 785 -27.04 -5.11 9.82
CA ARG A 785 -27.08 -3.83 10.53
C ARG A 785 -25.76 -3.54 11.22
N ALA A 786 -25.29 -2.31 11.11
CA ALA A 786 -24.07 -1.86 11.75
C ALA A 786 -24.18 -1.88 13.29
N TYR A 787 -25.38 -1.62 13.83
CA TYR A 787 -25.63 -1.59 15.27
C TYR A 787 -27.06 -2.06 15.60
N PRO A 788 -27.32 -3.38 15.58
CA PRO A 788 -28.64 -3.91 15.91
C PRO A 788 -29.01 -3.56 17.36
N VAL A 789 -30.21 -3.01 17.53
CA VAL A 789 -30.80 -2.69 18.83
C VAL A 789 -31.96 -3.63 19.09
N PHE A 790 -31.86 -4.41 20.16
CA PHE A 790 -32.96 -5.23 20.64
C PHE A 790 -33.61 -4.60 21.86
N GLU A 791 -34.93 -4.55 21.87
CA GLU A 791 -35.73 -4.08 23.00
C GLU A 791 -36.51 -5.23 23.62
N LEU A 792 -36.56 -5.25 24.94
CA LEU A 792 -37.37 -6.16 25.75
C LEU A 792 -38.28 -5.32 26.65
N ASP A 793 -39.59 -5.48 26.50
CA ASP A 793 -40.59 -4.80 27.32
C ASP A 793 -40.87 -5.59 28.60
N LEU A 794 -40.49 -5.02 29.74
CA LEU A 794 -40.63 -5.60 31.07
C LEU A 794 -41.56 -4.78 31.96
N ARG A 795 -42.37 -3.87 31.39
CA ARG A 795 -43.24 -2.97 32.16
C ARG A 795 -44.23 -3.74 33.03
N THR A 796 -44.85 -4.79 32.50
CA THR A 796 -45.82 -5.60 33.23
C THR A 796 -45.21 -6.27 34.47
N GLU A 797 -44.05 -6.90 34.30
CA GLU A 797 -43.33 -7.65 35.33
C GLU A 797 -42.78 -6.71 36.41
N THR A 798 -42.31 -5.54 36.01
CA THR A 798 -41.74 -4.52 36.91
C THR A 798 -42.80 -3.67 37.58
N GLU A 799 -44.00 -3.55 37.01
CA GLU A 799 -45.14 -2.88 37.62
C GLU A 799 -45.75 -3.73 38.75
N ILE A 800 -46.03 -5.00 38.45
CA ILE A 800 -46.62 -5.99 39.36
C ILE A 800 -45.59 -6.50 40.38
N GLY A 801 -44.31 -6.48 40.02
CA GLY A 801 -43.20 -6.91 40.86
C GLY A 801 -43.10 -8.44 41.01
N VAL A 802 -43.58 -9.18 40.01
CA VAL A 802 -43.51 -10.65 39.93
C VAL A 802 -42.76 -11.03 38.65
N GLY A 803 -41.63 -11.74 38.79
CA GLY A 803 -40.85 -12.22 37.66
C GLY A 803 -41.51 -13.45 37.03
N ARG A 804 -41.63 -13.46 35.70
CA ARG A 804 -41.99 -14.65 34.92
C ARG A 804 -40.79 -15.14 34.11
N ALA A 805 -40.82 -16.38 33.63
CA ALA A 805 -39.83 -16.83 32.66
C ALA A 805 -40.00 -16.02 31.35
N ILE A 806 -38.96 -15.28 30.96
CA ILE A 806 -38.89 -14.57 29.68
C ILE A 806 -38.17 -15.47 28.68
N SER A 807 -38.70 -15.55 27.46
CA SER A 807 -38.06 -16.30 26.38
C SER A 807 -37.12 -15.44 25.52
N ALA A 808 -36.14 -16.08 24.88
CA ALA A 808 -35.18 -15.40 24.01
C ALA A 808 -35.83 -14.77 22.75
N GLU A 809 -36.99 -15.27 22.35
CA GLU A 809 -37.79 -14.80 21.22
C GLU A 809 -38.59 -13.52 21.53
N GLU A 810 -38.67 -13.10 22.80
CA GLU A 810 -39.41 -11.90 23.21
C GLU A 810 -38.64 -10.59 22.94
N TRP A 811 -37.36 -10.69 22.59
CA TRP A 811 -36.55 -9.56 22.16
C TRP A 811 -36.97 -9.08 20.76
N GLN A 812 -37.26 -7.79 20.64
CA GLN A 812 -37.65 -7.18 19.37
C GLN A 812 -36.50 -6.38 18.78
N LEU A 813 -36.08 -6.73 17.55
CA LEU A 813 -35.10 -5.96 16.79
C LEU A 813 -35.75 -4.69 16.23
N LEU A 814 -35.32 -3.51 16.69
CA LEU A 814 -35.91 -2.22 16.30
C LEU A 814 -35.50 -1.82 14.87
N PRO A 815 -36.43 -1.51 13.93
CA PRO A 815 -36.15 -1.34 12.51
C PRO A 815 -35.22 -0.17 12.16
N ASP A 816 -35.39 0.97 12.82
CA ASP A 816 -34.51 2.15 12.74
C ASP A 816 -34.37 2.72 14.15
N PRO A 817 -33.33 2.35 14.91
CA PRO A 817 -33.13 2.89 16.24
C PRO A 817 -32.75 4.37 16.12
N LYS A 818 -33.75 5.27 16.13
CA LYS A 818 -33.49 6.69 16.36
C LYS A 818 -32.67 6.80 17.65
N SER A 819 -31.62 7.61 17.64
CA SER A 819 -30.90 7.89 18.87
C SER A 819 -31.91 8.40 19.88
N LEU A 820 -31.90 7.78 21.06
CA LEU A 820 -32.47 8.36 22.26
C LEU A 820 -31.62 9.60 22.56
N ASP A 821 -31.71 10.64 21.74
CA ASP A 821 -31.02 11.94 21.81
C ASP A 821 -31.64 12.90 20.75
N THR A 822 -32.57 12.41 19.92
CA THR A 822 -33.30 13.24 18.94
C THR A 822 -34.47 13.98 19.61
N PRO A 823 -34.65 15.30 19.38
CA PRO A 823 -35.64 16.13 20.10
C PRO A 823 -37.11 15.76 19.88
N GLU A 824 -37.40 14.84 18.97
CA GLU A 824 -38.77 14.43 18.58
C GLU A 824 -39.38 13.36 19.50
N TYR A 825 -38.68 12.96 20.57
CA TYR A 825 -39.13 11.99 21.58
C TYR A 825 -39.22 12.58 22.98
#